data_AF-A0A8J4FMV0-F1
#
_entry.id   AF-A0A8J4FMV0-F1
#
_cell.length_a   1.000
_cell.length_b   1.000
_cell.length_c   1.000
_cell.angle_alpha   90.00
_cell.angle_beta   90.00
_cell.angle_gamma   90.00
#
_symmetry.space_group_name_H-M   'P 1'
#
loop_
_entity.id
_entity.type
_entity.pdbx_description
1 polymer ?
#
loop_
_entity_poly.entity_id
_entity_poly.type
_entity_poly.pdbx_seq_one_letter_code
_entity_poly.pdbx_strand_id
1 'polypeptide(L)'
;MFGTLKKLFYRWPKAETLQLGPTSAEDGVIEGSPQTLCTMGGNLDGIEQILTCQNNLGTSTSGLQRKSVDVCEHNERMEPSDFHGLLDQPNEFHSDKEDFLSVYSDDYGYDGQLELILRTEFRRLQGQAYLDYAGAALYSESQLRSSSEELIATLLCNPHSAPTSAAADAIAALRRATLELLHADGRQYEVIITSGATAALKMVAECFPWRAGASRLAHPVAVHNSVLGMRGPALAAGAAVQLVHIGGPTEASGIGTAGRHGVTTAPSGAVEDAEGTPPQLAPSYVRALGAPMTAAGAADGARAVGAGVAAGSPTWHLLALPAECNFTGDREALVDIVRHVQRYGIAGVASSSKEAEATAEDDGCGDGPGRWLVLLDAAKACATAPPDLSTVPANFVVLSYYKIFGHPTGLGALVVRKDSIGLLAAGKSYFGGGTVEVAVADQLYHVRRNGAPGLEDGTPPFTSVVAARHGFNFLHSLGGLPAVHHHSCCLARWLVARLAAMRHANGAPVAVIYGRWCAAAAAAAAAAATAGTSAVGAAVASLPDHGPTVSFNLLRPDGSWVGHAEVARLAAMHGLHLRTGCFCNPGACAQWLGLSAEDVIRHHRAGHVCWDEHDLVDGRPTGAVRVSLGAASSFTDVYALLKLVRRYFVDDGSGSGGGKVGEGTAAAPAQARPSAAAPLAHVTRGEGTGREERAGKEWQPPAQPG
;
A
#
# COMPACT_ATOMS: atom_id res chain seq x y z
N MET A 1 -26.18 21.17 42.59
CA MET A 1 -27.14 20.53 43.50
C MET A 1 -28.54 20.92 43.04
N PHE A 2 -29.40 19.93 42.73
CA PHE A 2 -30.86 19.97 42.44
C PHE A 2 -31.58 21.19 41.81
N GLY A 3 -32.39 20.87 40.77
CA GLY A 3 -33.59 21.62 40.34
C GLY A 3 -33.29 22.88 39.51
N THR A 4 -33.96 23.16 38.39
CA THR A 4 -35.39 22.99 38.11
C THR A 4 -35.63 23.16 36.60
N LEU A 5 -36.55 22.43 35.99
CA LEU A 5 -37.44 22.98 34.95
C LEU A 5 -38.68 22.10 34.75
N LYS A 6 -39.85 22.74 34.69
CA LYS A 6 -41.18 22.12 34.65
C LYS A 6 -42.01 22.94 33.65
N LYS A 7 -42.76 22.27 32.76
CA LYS A 7 -43.68 22.85 31.74
C LYS A 7 -42.95 23.47 30.52
N LEU A 8 -43.48 23.45 29.29
CA LEU A 8 -44.85 23.22 28.80
C LEU A 8 -44.94 22.25 27.57
N PHE A 9 -46.06 21.54 27.45
CA PHE A 9 -46.63 20.97 26.19
C PHE A 9 -47.35 22.09 25.38
N TYR A 10 -47.88 21.98 24.14
CA TYR A 10 -48.46 20.94 23.25
C TYR A 10 -48.27 21.47 21.78
N ARG A 11 -48.55 20.82 20.63
CA ARG A 11 -49.70 19.99 20.22
C ARG A 11 -49.48 19.37 18.81
N TRP A 12 -50.05 18.19 18.53
CA TRP A 12 -50.36 17.69 17.18
C TRP A 12 -51.77 17.04 17.20
N PRO A 13 -52.57 17.03 16.12
CA PRO A 13 -53.98 16.58 16.14
C PRO A 13 -54.18 15.06 16.04
N LYS A 14 -55.43 14.63 16.26
CA LYS A 14 -55.86 13.23 16.42
C LYS A 14 -56.34 12.55 15.11
N ALA A 15 -56.28 11.22 15.10
CA ALA A 15 -57.29 10.29 14.56
C ALA A 15 -57.36 9.08 15.53
N GLU A 16 -58.45 8.30 15.51
CA GLU A 16 -59.10 7.98 16.80
C GLU A 16 -59.80 6.61 16.96
N THR A 17 -59.55 5.99 18.12
CA THR A 17 -60.52 5.32 19.03
C THR A 17 -61.15 3.96 18.64
N LEU A 18 -60.96 2.96 19.53
CA LEU A 18 -61.95 2.00 20.11
C LEU A 18 -61.19 0.83 20.79
N GLN A 19 -61.00 0.84 22.12
CA GLN A 19 -61.87 0.32 23.20
C GLN A 19 -61.41 -1.05 23.73
N LEU A 20 -61.32 -1.17 25.07
CA LEU A 20 -60.91 -2.36 25.83
C LEU A 20 -62.06 -2.82 26.74
N GLY A 21 -62.10 -4.12 27.07
CA GLY A 21 -62.95 -4.70 28.11
C GLY A 21 -62.19 -5.79 28.89
N PRO A 22 -62.23 -5.81 30.24
CA PRO A 22 -61.50 -6.80 31.07
C PRO A 22 -62.42 -7.73 31.90
N THR A 23 -61.88 -8.90 32.28
CA THR A 23 -62.22 -9.86 33.38
C THR A 23 -61.83 -11.27 32.89
N SER A 24 -61.56 -12.31 33.69
CA SER A 24 -61.15 -12.52 35.10
C SER A 24 -60.64 -13.98 35.19
N ALA A 25 -59.83 -14.35 36.19
CA ALA A 25 -59.33 -15.73 36.34
C ALA A 25 -60.21 -16.59 37.26
N GLU A 26 -60.29 -17.91 37.00
CA GLU A 26 -60.26 -19.03 37.97
C GLU A 26 -60.29 -20.40 37.25
N ASP A 27 -60.25 -21.50 38.03
CA ASP A 27 -60.08 -22.93 37.67
C ASP A 27 -58.67 -23.36 37.16
N GLY A 28 -58.11 -24.53 37.51
CA GLY A 28 -58.52 -25.59 38.43
C GLY A 28 -57.51 -26.75 38.40
N VAL A 29 -57.32 -27.50 39.50
CA VAL A 29 -56.32 -28.58 39.64
C VAL A 29 -56.99 -29.96 39.57
N ILE A 30 -56.36 -30.98 38.96
CA ILE A 30 -56.22 -32.38 39.46
C ILE A 30 -55.43 -33.30 38.49
N GLU A 31 -54.39 -33.94 39.06
CA GLU A 31 -53.74 -35.25 38.86
C GLU A 31 -53.91 -36.13 37.59
N GLY A 32 -52.86 -36.89 37.22
CA GLY A 32 -53.02 -38.19 36.53
C GLY A 32 -51.91 -38.69 35.57
N SER A 33 -50.72 -39.05 36.05
CA SER A 33 -49.76 -39.94 35.33
C SER A 33 -50.13 -41.42 35.55
N PRO A 34 -49.67 -42.47 34.79
CA PRO A 34 -48.30 -42.60 34.24
C PRO A 34 -48.10 -43.44 32.94
N GLN A 35 -46.81 -43.62 32.56
CA GLN A 35 -46.22 -44.66 31.68
C GLN A 35 -46.42 -44.57 30.14
N THR A 36 -45.52 -45.03 29.25
CA THR A 36 -44.02 -44.99 29.15
C THR A 36 -43.62 -45.28 27.67
N LEU A 37 -42.37 -44.94 27.28
CA LEU A 37 -41.53 -45.56 26.22
C LEU A 37 -41.71 -45.18 24.73
N CYS A 38 -40.57 -44.72 24.16
CA CYS A 38 -40.03 -44.98 22.80
C CYS A 38 -40.68 -44.33 21.55
N THR A 39 -39.93 -43.81 20.55
CA THR A 39 -38.52 -43.36 20.42
C THR A 39 -38.39 -42.57 19.09
N MET A 40 -37.17 -42.08 18.75
CA MET A 40 -36.76 -41.32 17.55
C MET A 40 -36.98 -39.80 17.70
N GLY A 41 -35.96 -38.93 17.75
CA GLY A 41 -34.51 -39.13 17.63
C GLY A 41 -33.91 -38.20 16.57
N GLY A 42 -33.39 -37.04 17.00
CA GLY A 42 -32.73 -36.06 16.14
C GLY A 42 -31.90 -35.13 17.01
N ASN A 43 -30.57 -35.20 16.89
CA ASN A 43 -29.65 -34.79 17.95
C ASN A 43 -29.20 -33.32 17.83
N LEU A 44 -29.14 -32.62 18.96
CA LEU A 44 -28.60 -31.25 19.11
C LEU A 44 -27.39 -31.30 20.04
N ASP A 45 -26.25 -31.77 19.54
CA ASP A 45 -24.96 -31.68 20.21
C ASP A 45 -24.01 -30.83 19.35
N GLY A 46 -23.61 -29.66 19.86
CA GLY A 46 -22.73 -28.74 19.11
C GLY A 46 -22.46 -27.37 19.71
N ILE A 47 -23.05 -26.99 20.85
CA ILE A 47 -22.89 -25.65 21.46
C ILE A 47 -22.62 -25.73 22.98
N GLU A 48 -21.81 -26.70 23.44
CA GLU A 48 -21.45 -26.80 24.86
C GLU A 48 -20.00 -27.23 25.16
N GLN A 49 -19.05 -26.95 24.25
CA GLN A 49 -17.61 -27.25 24.46
C GLN A 49 -16.65 -26.05 24.41
N ILE A 50 -17.15 -24.80 24.34
CA ILE A 50 -16.29 -23.59 24.20
C ILE A 50 -16.19 -22.75 25.50
N LEU A 51 -16.95 -23.06 26.55
CA LEU A 51 -17.05 -22.21 27.77
C LEU A 51 -16.37 -22.76 29.04
N THR A 52 -15.54 -23.80 28.95
CA THR A 52 -14.95 -24.49 30.13
C THR A 52 -13.42 -24.42 30.25
N CYS A 53 -12.76 -23.47 29.59
CA CYS A 53 -11.28 -23.31 29.63
C CYS A 53 -10.78 -21.95 30.15
N GLN A 54 -11.54 -21.23 30.99
CA GLN A 54 -11.07 -19.94 31.57
C GLN A 54 -11.14 -19.80 33.10
N ASN A 55 -11.46 -20.86 33.85
CA ASN A 55 -11.38 -20.84 35.32
C ASN A 55 -10.51 -21.99 35.86
N ASN A 56 -9.23 -21.70 36.12
CA ASN A 56 -8.47 -22.17 37.31
C ASN A 56 -7.00 -21.70 37.25
N LEU A 57 -6.71 -20.54 37.84
CA LEU A 57 -5.37 -20.17 38.29
C LEU A 57 -5.34 -20.23 39.82
N GLY A 58 -4.64 -21.22 40.38
CA GLY A 58 -4.68 -21.49 41.82
C GLY A 58 -3.64 -22.48 42.34
N THR A 59 -2.46 -21.96 42.68
CA THR A 59 -1.48 -22.50 43.67
C THR A 59 -0.59 -23.73 43.37
N SER A 60 0.71 -23.50 43.63
CA SER A 60 1.74 -24.41 44.18
C SER A 60 2.40 -25.53 43.35
N THR A 61 3.62 -25.22 42.89
CA THR A 61 4.86 -26.03 43.03
C THR A 61 4.83 -27.56 42.91
N SER A 62 5.32 -28.09 41.79
CA SER A 62 6.50 -28.99 41.68
C SER A 62 6.54 -29.66 40.30
N GLY A 63 7.72 -30.08 39.85
CA GLY A 63 7.96 -30.37 38.43
C GLY A 63 7.33 -31.67 37.91
N LEU A 64 6.83 -31.63 36.67
CA LEU A 64 6.65 -32.80 35.83
C LEU A 64 7.12 -32.52 34.39
N GLN A 65 7.53 -33.58 33.72
CA GLN A 65 8.24 -33.55 32.43
C GLN A 65 7.37 -33.00 31.29
N ARG A 66 8.00 -32.28 30.35
CA ARG A 66 7.40 -32.01 29.03
C ARG A 66 7.10 -33.35 28.36
N LYS A 67 5.81 -33.68 28.21
CA LYS A 67 5.38 -34.62 27.17
C LYS A 67 5.24 -33.86 25.87
N SER A 68 5.82 -34.42 24.80
CA SER A 68 5.49 -34.04 23.43
C SER A 68 3.99 -34.15 23.23
N VAL A 69 3.39 -33.13 22.61
CA VAL A 69 2.09 -33.30 21.98
C VAL A 69 2.38 -33.91 20.62
N ASP A 70 2.17 -35.22 20.49
CA ASP A 70 2.19 -35.87 19.20
C ASP A 70 1.03 -35.30 18.38
N VAL A 71 1.36 -34.42 17.43
CA VAL A 71 0.42 -33.99 16.41
C VAL A 71 0.15 -35.20 15.53
N CYS A 72 -1.03 -35.81 15.70
CA CYS A 72 -1.46 -36.91 14.85
C CYS A 72 -1.41 -36.47 13.38
N GLU A 73 -0.52 -37.08 12.61
CA GLU A 73 -0.51 -37.02 11.14
C GLU A 73 -1.80 -37.66 10.59
N HIS A 74 -2.91 -36.93 10.62
CA HIS A 74 -4.04 -37.24 9.77
C HIS A 74 -3.69 -36.77 8.36
N ASN A 75 -3.15 -37.74 7.63
CA ASN A 75 -2.80 -37.69 6.23
C ASN A 75 -4.08 -37.59 5.38
N GLU A 76 -4.77 -36.45 5.48
CA GLU A 76 -5.79 -36.02 4.53
C GLU A 76 -5.11 -35.91 3.17
N ARG A 77 -5.37 -36.90 2.31
CA ARG A 77 -4.87 -36.92 0.94
C ARG A 77 -5.25 -35.60 0.27
N MET A 78 -4.28 -34.96 -0.38
CA MET A 78 -4.56 -33.91 -1.37
C MET A 78 -5.49 -34.52 -2.43
N GLU A 79 -6.77 -34.16 -2.38
CA GLU A 79 -7.73 -34.45 -3.43
C GLU A 79 -7.41 -33.60 -4.68
N PRO A 80 -7.77 -34.04 -5.90
CA PRO A 80 -7.04 -33.64 -7.10
C PRO A 80 -7.21 -32.18 -7.51
N SER A 81 -6.09 -31.59 -7.94
CA SER A 81 -5.94 -30.33 -8.70
C SER A 81 -5.93 -28.99 -7.94
N ASP A 82 -5.33 -28.92 -6.75
CA ASP A 82 -4.81 -27.64 -6.23
C ASP A 82 -3.97 -26.94 -7.32
N PHE A 83 -4.31 -25.68 -7.60
CA PHE A 83 -3.71 -24.87 -8.67
C PHE A 83 -3.78 -25.48 -10.08
N HIS A 84 -4.82 -26.26 -10.39
CA HIS A 84 -5.07 -26.86 -11.70
C HIS A 84 -3.88 -27.70 -12.23
N GLY A 85 -3.27 -28.49 -11.34
CA GLY A 85 -2.21 -29.43 -11.69
C GLY A 85 -0.79 -28.83 -11.75
N LEU A 86 -0.54 -27.74 -11.02
CA LEU A 86 0.84 -27.26 -10.80
C LEU A 86 1.56 -28.03 -9.68
N LEU A 87 0.81 -28.70 -8.79
CA LEU A 87 1.33 -29.40 -7.61
C LEU A 87 1.38 -30.94 -7.77
N ASP A 88 1.17 -31.47 -8.98
CA ASP A 88 1.08 -32.92 -9.28
C ASP A 88 2.37 -33.74 -9.06
N GLN A 89 3.40 -33.15 -8.45
CA GLN A 89 4.69 -33.79 -8.12
C GLN A 89 4.96 -33.68 -6.61
N PRO A 90 4.26 -34.47 -5.76
CA PRO A 90 4.29 -34.32 -4.31
C PRO A 90 5.68 -34.50 -3.71
N ASN A 91 6.48 -35.45 -4.22
CA ASN A 91 7.85 -35.69 -3.72
C ASN A 91 8.77 -34.48 -3.94
N GLU A 92 8.65 -33.79 -5.07
CA GLU A 92 9.43 -32.57 -5.35
C GLU A 92 8.94 -31.40 -4.48
N PHE A 93 7.62 -31.30 -4.26
CA PHE A 93 7.04 -30.30 -3.35
C PHE A 93 7.53 -30.47 -1.91
N HIS A 94 7.51 -31.69 -1.37
CA HIS A 94 8.01 -31.98 -0.03
C HIS A 94 9.52 -31.67 0.08
N SER A 95 10.33 -32.10 -0.89
CA SER A 95 11.78 -31.83 -0.89
C SER A 95 12.12 -30.34 -0.95
N ASP A 96 11.43 -29.55 -1.79
CA ASP A 96 11.66 -28.09 -1.85
C ASP A 96 11.08 -27.37 -0.62
N LYS A 97 10.03 -27.89 0.02
CA LYS A 97 9.49 -27.35 1.29
C LYS A 97 10.45 -27.63 2.46
N GLU A 98 11.09 -28.80 2.49
CA GLU A 98 12.15 -29.12 3.44
C GLU A 98 13.39 -28.24 3.25
N ASP A 99 13.86 -28.04 2.01
CA ASP A 99 14.98 -27.14 1.69
C ASP A 99 14.66 -25.70 2.13
N PHE A 100 13.46 -25.19 1.84
CA PHE A 100 13.00 -23.88 2.31
C PHE A 100 12.96 -23.77 3.85
N LEU A 101 12.36 -24.75 4.53
CA LEU A 101 12.27 -24.75 5.99
C LEU A 101 13.63 -24.92 6.67
N SER A 102 14.61 -25.56 6.03
CA SER A 102 15.98 -25.69 6.56
C SER A 102 16.72 -24.35 6.70
N VAL A 103 16.28 -23.32 5.96
CA VAL A 103 16.85 -21.97 5.99
C VAL A 103 15.96 -20.98 6.75
N TYR A 104 14.64 -21.17 6.72
CA TYR A 104 13.66 -20.16 7.15
C TYR A 104 12.66 -20.63 8.22
N SER A 105 12.91 -21.74 8.92
CA SER A 105 12.02 -22.27 9.99
C SER A 105 11.60 -21.22 11.02
N ASP A 106 12.54 -20.37 11.42
CA ASP A 106 12.38 -19.44 12.55
C ASP A 106 11.65 -18.15 12.16
N ASP A 107 11.63 -17.82 10.86
CA ASP A 107 10.96 -16.64 10.29
C ASP A 107 9.59 -16.96 9.66
N TYR A 108 9.38 -18.21 9.23
CA TYR A 108 8.24 -18.58 8.40
C TYR A 108 7.03 -19.09 9.20
N GLY A 109 5.87 -18.47 8.94
CA GLY A 109 4.58 -19.11 9.17
C GLY A 109 4.08 -19.08 10.61
N TYR A 110 4.53 -18.09 11.38
CA TYR A 110 3.98 -17.74 12.70
C TYR A 110 4.04 -18.90 13.69
N ASP A 111 5.24 -19.43 13.99
CA ASP A 111 5.44 -20.59 14.87
C ASP A 111 4.56 -21.80 14.49
N GLY A 112 4.45 -22.05 13.18
CA GLY A 112 3.65 -23.12 12.59
C GLY A 112 2.13 -22.87 12.52
N GLN A 113 1.64 -21.70 12.95
CA GLN A 113 0.21 -21.39 12.94
C GLN A 113 -0.37 -21.06 11.55
N LEU A 114 0.45 -20.81 10.53
CA LEU A 114 0.00 -20.36 9.20
C LEU A 114 -1.10 -21.25 8.59
N GLU A 115 -0.94 -22.58 8.60
CA GLU A 115 -1.93 -23.49 8.00
C GLU A 115 -3.29 -23.41 8.72
N LEU A 116 -3.29 -23.18 10.05
CA LEU A 116 -4.50 -22.93 10.82
C LEU A 116 -5.12 -21.57 10.45
N ILE A 117 -4.30 -20.51 10.41
CA ILE A 117 -4.72 -19.15 10.03
C ILE A 117 -5.36 -19.14 8.63
N LEU A 118 -4.77 -19.82 7.65
CA LEU A 118 -5.34 -19.94 6.31
C LEU A 118 -6.69 -20.69 6.33
N ARG A 119 -6.77 -21.80 7.08
CA ARG A 119 -8.00 -22.60 7.24
C ARG A 119 -9.12 -21.92 8.06
N THR A 120 -8.85 -20.91 8.88
CA THR A 120 -9.89 -20.21 9.69
C THR A 120 -10.17 -18.78 9.24
N GLU A 121 -9.16 -18.02 8.81
CA GLU A 121 -9.25 -16.58 8.53
C GLU A 121 -9.29 -16.24 7.03
N PHE A 122 -8.82 -17.16 6.17
CA PHE A 122 -8.70 -16.94 4.73
C PHE A 122 -9.25 -18.09 3.89
N ARG A 123 -10.33 -18.77 4.34
CA ARG A 123 -10.93 -19.94 3.67
C ARG A 123 -11.23 -19.74 2.18
N ARG A 124 -11.52 -18.51 1.77
CA ARG A 124 -11.69 -18.07 0.37
C ARG A 124 -10.46 -18.19 -0.53
N LEU A 125 -9.29 -18.55 0.02
CA LEU A 125 -8.05 -18.85 -0.72
C LEU A 125 -7.87 -20.35 -1.03
N GLN A 126 -8.83 -21.21 -0.70
CA GLN A 126 -8.75 -22.63 -1.09
C GLN A 126 -8.60 -22.77 -2.62
N GLY A 127 -7.48 -23.35 -3.05
CA GLY A 127 -7.10 -23.45 -4.47
C GLY A 127 -6.71 -22.14 -5.17
N GLN A 128 -6.43 -21.06 -4.43
CA GLN A 128 -6.10 -19.72 -4.97
C GLN A 128 -4.93 -19.06 -4.23
N ALA A 129 -3.97 -18.48 -4.96
CA ALA A 129 -2.82 -17.78 -4.41
C ALA A 129 -2.99 -16.27 -4.61
N TYR A 130 -3.03 -15.51 -3.52
CA TYR A 130 -3.09 -14.05 -3.61
C TYR A 130 -1.70 -13.43 -3.54
N LEU A 131 -1.23 -12.92 -4.68
CA LEU A 131 0.13 -12.42 -4.90
C LEU A 131 0.18 -10.90 -5.18
N ASP A 132 -0.91 -10.16 -4.88
CA ASP A 132 -1.03 -8.70 -5.08
C ASP A 132 -1.13 -7.90 -3.77
N TYR A 133 -0.45 -8.34 -2.70
CA TYR A 133 -0.48 -7.69 -1.37
C TYR A 133 -0.07 -6.19 -1.41
N ALA A 134 0.81 -5.81 -2.33
CA ALA A 134 1.21 -4.41 -2.55
C ALA A 134 0.11 -3.55 -3.22
N GLY A 135 -0.87 -4.19 -3.88
CA GLY A 135 -2.10 -3.57 -4.35
C GLY A 135 -3.06 -3.31 -3.19
N ALA A 136 -3.44 -4.38 -2.48
CA ALA A 136 -4.27 -4.38 -1.27
C ALA A 136 -3.90 -5.58 -0.39
N ALA A 137 -3.98 -5.47 0.93
CA ALA A 137 -3.91 -6.64 1.80
C ALA A 137 -5.25 -7.39 1.83
N LEU A 138 -5.26 -8.61 2.36
CA LEU A 138 -6.48 -9.38 2.62
C LEU A 138 -6.95 -9.17 4.06
N TYR A 139 -8.26 -9.02 4.25
CA TYR A 139 -8.90 -8.96 5.58
C TYR A 139 -9.15 -10.37 6.15
N SER A 140 -9.10 -10.52 7.46
CA SER A 140 -9.44 -11.78 8.12
C SER A 140 -10.96 -11.97 8.26
N GLU A 141 -11.42 -13.21 8.40
CA GLU A 141 -12.84 -13.48 8.70
C GLU A 141 -13.23 -13.01 10.10
N SER A 142 -12.35 -13.18 11.09
CA SER A 142 -12.51 -12.63 12.44
C SER A 142 -12.72 -11.12 12.42
N GLN A 143 -11.95 -10.37 11.63
CA GLN A 143 -12.08 -8.92 11.51
C GLN A 143 -13.49 -8.52 11.05
N LEU A 144 -14.00 -9.15 9.99
CA LEU A 144 -15.34 -8.85 9.47
C LEU A 144 -16.44 -9.24 10.47
N ARG A 145 -16.31 -10.40 11.13
CA ARG A 145 -17.27 -10.88 12.12
C ARG A 145 -17.35 -9.93 13.31
N SER A 146 -16.23 -9.66 13.97
CA SER A 146 -16.18 -8.78 15.14
C SER A 146 -16.53 -7.32 14.81
N SER A 147 -16.18 -6.83 13.62
CA SER A 147 -16.67 -5.52 13.16
C SER A 147 -18.19 -5.50 12.97
N SER A 148 -18.79 -6.58 12.47
CA SER A 148 -20.24 -6.66 12.26
C SER A 148 -20.99 -6.78 13.59
N GLU A 149 -20.50 -7.62 14.50
CA GLU A 149 -21.02 -7.79 15.85
C GLU A 149 -20.98 -6.46 16.64
N GLU A 150 -19.88 -5.72 16.57
CA GLU A 150 -19.78 -4.41 17.24
C GLU A 150 -20.75 -3.38 16.66
N LEU A 151 -20.92 -3.35 15.33
CA LEU A 151 -21.88 -2.45 14.66
C LEU A 151 -23.34 -2.77 15.02
N ILE A 152 -23.66 -4.03 15.32
CA ILE A 152 -24.99 -4.46 15.78
C ILE A 152 -25.19 -4.13 17.27
N ALA A 153 -24.17 -4.35 18.10
CA ALA A 153 -24.27 -4.21 19.56
C ALA A 153 -24.09 -2.76 20.07
N THR A 154 -23.42 -1.90 19.31
CA THR A 154 -22.97 -0.57 19.79
C THR A 154 -23.67 0.58 19.09
N LEU A 155 -24.23 1.51 19.86
CA LEU A 155 -24.76 2.76 19.33
C LEU A 155 -23.62 3.69 18.87
N LEU A 156 -23.17 3.53 17.63
CA LEU A 156 -22.26 4.45 16.97
C LEU A 156 -23.02 5.65 16.41
N CYS A 157 -23.06 6.74 17.17
CA CYS A 157 -23.60 8.02 16.72
C CYS A 157 -22.49 8.93 16.14
N ASN A 158 -22.89 10.03 15.50
CA ASN A 158 -21.95 11.03 14.99
C ASN A 158 -21.12 11.60 16.17
N PRO A 159 -19.77 11.57 16.12
CA PRO A 159 -18.92 12.03 17.23
C PRO A 159 -19.07 13.53 17.54
N HIS A 160 -19.60 14.34 16.60
CA HIS A 160 -19.92 15.74 16.87
C HIS A 160 -21.17 15.92 17.76
N SER A 161 -22.07 14.93 17.81
CA SER A 161 -23.28 14.97 18.65
C SER A 161 -23.01 14.61 20.11
N ALA A 162 -21.97 13.80 20.36
CA ALA A 162 -21.58 13.36 21.69
C ALA A 162 -20.05 13.12 21.74
N PRO A 163 -19.26 14.01 22.37
CA PRO A 163 -17.79 13.87 22.41
C PRO A 163 -17.31 12.70 23.27
N THR A 164 -18.18 12.12 24.11
CA THR A 164 -17.94 10.91 24.92
C THR A 164 -18.73 9.71 24.36
N SER A 165 -18.77 9.57 23.03
CA SER A 165 -19.42 8.46 22.34
C SER A 165 -18.41 7.37 21.99
N ALA A 166 -18.90 6.12 21.84
CA ALA A 166 -18.09 5.00 21.35
C ALA A 166 -17.41 5.30 20.00
N ALA A 167 -18.02 6.14 19.15
CA ALA A 167 -17.41 6.62 17.91
C ALA A 167 -16.19 7.53 18.16
N ALA A 168 -16.28 8.46 19.13
CA ALA A 168 -15.16 9.31 19.53
C ALA A 168 -14.03 8.50 20.17
N ASP A 169 -14.36 7.50 21.01
CA ASP A 169 -13.38 6.59 21.62
C ASP A 169 -12.67 5.72 20.57
N ALA A 170 -13.42 5.22 19.56
CA ALA A 170 -12.85 4.46 18.45
C ALA A 170 -11.90 5.33 17.60
N ILE A 171 -12.24 6.59 17.33
CA ILE A 171 -11.36 7.56 16.64
C ILE A 171 -10.08 7.78 17.46
N ALA A 172 -10.20 8.02 18.76
CA ALA A 172 -9.04 8.20 19.64
C ALA A 172 -8.17 6.93 19.71
N ALA A 173 -8.78 5.74 19.71
CA ALA A 173 -8.07 4.46 19.67
C ALA A 173 -7.32 4.25 18.35
N LEU A 174 -7.95 4.50 17.20
CA LEU A 174 -7.29 4.39 15.89
C LEU A 174 -6.10 5.34 15.79
N ARG A 175 -6.23 6.59 16.27
CA ARG A 175 -5.11 7.54 16.30
C ARG A 175 -3.95 7.03 17.16
N ARG A 176 -4.21 6.43 18.34
CA ARG A 176 -3.16 5.80 19.17
C ARG A 176 -2.49 4.63 18.46
N ALA A 177 -3.26 3.67 17.93
CA ALA A 177 -2.72 2.52 17.20
C ALA A 177 -1.91 2.94 15.96
N THR A 178 -2.28 4.06 15.31
CA THR A 178 -1.54 4.62 14.16
C THR A 178 -0.21 5.28 14.56
N LEU A 179 -0.14 5.87 15.75
CA LEU A 179 1.13 6.38 16.31
C LEU A 179 2.03 5.23 16.76
N GLU A 180 1.46 4.22 17.42
CA GLU A 180 2.16 3.01 17.86
C GLU A 180 2.75 2.23 16.68
N LEU A 181 1.97 2.03 15.61
CA LEU A 181 2.39 1.47 14.32
C LEU A 181 3.67 2.12 13.73
N LEU A 182 3.89 3.41 14.01
CA LEU A 182 5.02 4.19 13.48
C LEU A 182 6.06 4.53 14.56
N HIS A 183 5.96 3.95 15.76
CA HIS A 183 6.75 4.32 16.95
C HIS A 183 6.83 5.85 17.21
N ALA A 184 5.71 6.54 16.98
CA ALA A 184 5.64 8.01 17.00
C ALA A 184 5.16 8.54 18.37
N ASP A 185 5.92 9.46 18.98
CA ASP A 185 5.49 10.12 20.22
C ASP A 185 4.29 11.04 19.96
N GLY A 186 3.13 10.72 20.54
CA GLY A 186 1.91 11.53 20.48
C GLY A 186 2.01 12.91 21.14
N ARG A 187 3.13 13.25 21.80
CA ARG A 187 3.48 14.63 22.17
C ARG A 187 3.99 15.42 20.96
N GLN A 188 4.79 14.80 20.10
CA GLN A 188 5.41 15.41 18.91
C GLN A 188 4.55 15.30 17.64
N TYR A 189 3.79 14.22 17.50
CA TYR A 189 2.98 13.91 16.30
C TYR A 189 1.49 13.95 16.58
N GLU A 190 0.70 14.19 15.54
CA GLU A 190 -0.75 14.08 15.53
C GLU A 190 -1.21 13.33 14.26
N VAL A 191 -2.38 12.68 14.33
CA VAL A 191 -2.94 11.85 13.26
C VAL A 191 -4.21 12.50 12.71
N ILE A 192 -4.19 12.86 11.43
CA ILE A 192 -5.33 13.36 10.67
C ILE A 192 -5.91 12.18 9.87
N ILE A 193 -7.18 11.87 10.06
CA ILE A 193 -7.88 10.82 9.31
C ILE A 193 -8.17 11.33 7.89
N THR A 194 -7.90 10.47 6.91
CA THR A 194 -8.15 10.73 5.48
C THR A 194 -8.79 9.50 4.84
N SER A 195 -9.16 9.56 3.56
CA SER A 195 -9.66 8.38 2.84
C SER A 195 -8.56 7.44 2.32
N GLY A 196 -7.27 7.78 2.52
CA GLY A 196 -6.13 7.02 2.02
C GLY A 196 -4.90 7.89 1.79
N ALA A 197 -3.75 7.26 1.56
CA ALA A 197 -2.47 7.96 1.35
C ALA A 197 -2.53 8.99 0.19
N THR A 198 -3.27 8.72 -0.88
CA THR A 198 -3.48 9.68 -1.98
C THR A 198 -4.21 10.95 -1.52
N ALA A 199 -5.20 10.82 -0.62
CA ALA A 199 -5.91 11.98 -0.08
C ALA A 199 -5.03 12.78 0.89
N ALA A 200 -4.19 12.09 1.68
CA ALA A 200 -3.18 12.70 2.53
C ALA A 200 -2.10 13.47 1.71
N LEU A 201 -1.55 12.86 0.66
CA LEU A 201 -0.60 13.49 -0.27
C LEU A 201 -1.22 14.73 -0.95
N LYS A 202 -2.47 14.61 -1.40
CA LYS A 202 -3.22 15.73 -1.98
C LYS A 202 -3.40 16.87 -0.97
N MET A 203 -3.83 16.56 0.26
CA MET A 203 -3.98 17.55 1.32
C MET A 203 -2.66 18.29 1.60
N VAL A 204 -1.54 17.57 1.71
CA VAL A 204 -0.22 18.21 1.88
C VAL A 204 0.08 19.09 0.67
N ALA A 205 -0.04 18.60 -0.57
CA ALA A 205 0.29 19.37 -1.76
C ALA A 205 -0.56 20.64 -1.94
N GLU A 206 -1.85 20.60 -1.63
CA GLU A 206 -2.77 21.74 -1.74
C GLU A 206 -2.64 22.74 -0.58
N CYS A 207 -2.23 22.28 0.62
CA CYS A 207 -2.15 23.12 1.82
C CYS A 207 -0.71 23.54 2.20
N PHE A 208 0.31 23.09 1.47
CA PHE A 208 1.70 23.47 1.76
C PHE A 208 1.95 24.96 1.42
N PRO A 209 2.73 25.70 2.23
CA PRO A 209 3.00 27.12 2.01
C PRO A 209 4.06 27.34 0.89
N TRP A 210 3.68 27.04 -0.35
CA TRP A 210 4.51 27.27 -1.53
C TRP A 210 4.75 28.78 -1.76
N ARG A 211 6.01 29.21 -1.75
CA ARG A 211 6.44 30.57 -2.11
C ARG A 211 6.91 30.58 -3.57
N ALA A 212 6.22 31.34 -4.43
CA ALA A 212 6.55 31.46 -5.85
C ALA A 212 8.02 31.84 -6.08
N GLY A 213 8.68 31.18 -7.05
CA GLY A 213 10.11 31.33 -7.35
C GLY A 213 11.07 30.69 -6.33
N ALA A 214 10.72 30.70 -5.04
CA ALA A 214 11.60 30.28 -3.95
C ALA A 214 11.43 28.80 -3.57
N SER A 215 10.20 28.32 -3.33
CA SER A 215 9.96 26.96 -2.86
C SER A 215 10.36 25.88 -3.88
N ARG A 216 10.60 24.67 -3.36
CA ARG A 216 10.95 23.47 -4.14
C ARG A 216 10.14 22.27 -3.64
N LEU A 217 9.58 21.50 -4.57
CA LEU A 217 9.13 20.13 -4.34
C LEU A 217 10.19 19.19 -4.92
N ALA A 218 10.90 18.44 -4.09
CA ALA A 218 11.86 17.42 -4.52
C ALA A 218 11.26 16.01 -4.36
N HIS A 219 11.56 15.11 -5.29
CA HIS A 219 11.25 13.68 -5.17
C HIS A 219 12.13 12.84 -6.13
N PRO A 220 12.39 11.55 -5.83
CA PRO A 220 13.15 10.69 -6.74
C PRO A 220 12.33 10.28 -7.97
N VAL A 221 12.98 9.74 -9.00
CA VAL A 221 12.29 9.27 -10.21
C VAL A 221 11.28 8.16 -9.88
N ALA A 222 11.69 7.17 -9.07
CA ALA A 222 10.88 6.04 -8.64
C ALA A 222 9.89 6.41 -7.51
N VAL A 223 8.78 7.07 -7.85
CA VAL A 223 7.67 7.34 -6.91
C VAL A 223 6.31 6.96 -7.47
N HIS A 224 5.37 6.68 -6.55
CA HIS A 224 3.98 6.43 -6.91
C HIS A 224 3.31 7.68 -7.55
N ASN A 225 2.36 7.46 -8.47
CA ASN A 225 1.63 8.50 -9.19
C ASN A 225 1.01 9.57 -8.28
N SER A 226 0.60 9.21 -7.06
CA SER A 226 0.07 10.17 -6.08
C SER A 226 1.10 11.22 -5.64
N VAL A 227 2.40 10.86 -5.60
CA VAL A 227 3.50 11.81 -5.35
C VAL A 227 3.77 12.66 -6.59
N LEU A 228 3.71 12.07 -7.79
CA LEU A 228 3.78 12.84 -9.05
C LEU A 228 2.64 13.87 -9.16
N GLY A 229 1.45 13.55 -8.63
CA GLY A 229 0.31 14.46 -8.55
C GLY A 229 0.57 15.73 -7.72
N MET A 230 1.48 15.68 -6.74
CA MET A 230 1.85 16.85 -5.92
C MET A 230 2.52 17.96 -6.74
N ARG A 231 3.08 17.64 -7.91
CA ARG A 231 3.69 18.60 -8.84
C ARG A 231 2.70 19.67 -9.29
N GLY A 232 1.44 19.31 -9.53
CA GLY A 232 0.41 20.22 -10.03
C GLY A 232 0.19 21.42 -9.10
N PRO A 233 -0.22 21.20 -7.83
CA PRO A 233 -0.37 22.27 -6.84
C PRO A 233 0.90 23.10 -6.62
N ALA A 234 2.08 22.46 -6.55
CA ALA A 234 3.34 23.15 -6.37
C ALA A 234 3.67 24.10 -7.54
N LEU A 235 3.54 23.62 -8.79
CA LEU A 235 3.78 24.44 -10.00
C LEU A 235 2.73 25.55 -10.15
N ALA A 236 1.46 25.29 -9.83
CA ALA A 236 0.38 26.28 -9.87
C ALA A 236 0.58 27.42 -8.85
N ALA A 237 1.24 27.16 -7.73
CA ALA A 237 1.69 28.16 -6.76
C ALA A 237 3.04 28.81 -7.11
N GLY A 238 3.63 28.47 -8.27
CA GLY A 238 4.88 29.05 -8.75
C GLY A 238 6.15 28.48 -8.08
N ALA A 239 6.06 27.40 -7.31
CA ALA A 239 7.23 26.65 -6.87
C ALA A 239 7.83 25.84 -8.04
N ALA A 240 9.06 25.35 -7.88
CA ALA A 240 9.72 24.50 -8.88
C ALA A 240 9.80 23.04 -8.40
N VAL A 241 9.77 22.09 -9.34
CA VAL A 241 9.87 20.65 -9.04
C VAL A 241 11.27 20.14 -9.40
N GLN A 242 11.96 19.55 -8.43
CA GLN A 242 13.32 19.03 -8.58
C GLN A 242 13.29 17.49 -8.55
N LEU A 243 13.82 16.84 -9.59
CA LEU A 243 14.15 15.41 -9.48
C LEU A 243 15.41 15.25 -8.64
N VAL A 244 15.47 14.18 -7.85
CA VAL A 244 16.66 13.86 -7.04
C VAL A 244 17.12 12.41 -7.20
N HIS A 245 18.42 12.20 -7.07
CA HIS A 245 19.02 10.89 -6.84
C HIS A 245 19.03 10.61 -5.34
N ILE A 246 18.81 9.36 -4.96
CA ILE A 246 18.95 8.86 -3.59
C ILE A 246 19.93 7.71 -3.62
N GLY A 247 20.93 7.73 -2.74
CA GLY A 247 21.95 6.71 -2.66
C GLY A 247 23.05 7.13 -1.68
N GLY A 248 23.83 6.17 -1.19
CA GLY A 248 24.90 6.44 -0.25
C GLY A 248 26.04 7.31 -0.82
N PRO A 249 26.99 7.74 0.01
CA PRO A 249 28.27 8.21 -0.51
C PRO A 249 28.89 7.11 -1.39
N THR A 250 29.37 7.50 -2.58
CA THR A 250 29.99 6.61 -3.58
C THR A 250 29.10 5.62 -4.33
N GLU A 251 28.02 6.10 -4.95
CA GLU A 251 27.73 5.70 -6.33
C GLU A 251 27.77 6.92 -7.26
N ALA A 252 28.87 7.06 -8.00
CA ALA A 252 28.94 7.93 -9.15
C ALA A 252 28.26 7.22 -10.31
N SER A 253 27.13 7.77 -10.79
CA SER A 253 26.28 7.15 -11.80
C SER A 253 26.99 6.99 -13.14
N GLY A 254 27.61 5.82 -13.35
CA GLY A 254 28.01 5.33 -14.67
C GLY A 254 26.81 4.86 -15.47
N ILE A 255 25.89 5.76 -15.84
CA ILE A 255 24.88 5.47 -16.88
C ILE A 255 25.61 5.52 -18.23
N GLY A 256 26.31 4.43 -18.51
CA GLY A 256 27.05 4.19 -19.74
C GLY A 256 26.52 2.93 -20.40
N THR A 257 26.07 3.05 -21.65
CA THR A 257 25.66 1.93 -22.50
C THR A 257 26.80 0.93 -22.72
N ALA A 258 26.41 -0.33 -22.94
CA ALA A 258 27.22 -1.49 -23.35
C ALA A 258 28.00 -2.22 -22.22
N GLY A 259 27.79 -3.52 -22.13
CA GLY A 259 28.54 -4.40 -21.24
C GLY A 259 29.84 -4.92 -21.86
N ARG A 260 30.80 -5.29 -21.01
CA ARG A 260 31.83 -6.31 -21.27
C ARG A 260 32.49 -6.76 -19.96
N HIS A 261 33.02 -7.98 -19.96
CA HIS A 261 33.65 -8.62 -18.81
C HIS A 261 34.87 -7.86 -18.27
N GLY A 262 35.11 -7.98 -16.96
CA GLY A 262 36.36 -7.52 -16.32
C GLY A 262 36.36 -7.70 -14.80
N VAL A 263 36.66 -8.91 -14.32
CA VAL A 263 36.94 -9.15 -12.90
C VAL A 263 38.40 -8.76 -12.62
N THR A 264 38.64 -7.78 -11.76
CA THR A 264 39.97 -7.51 -11.20
C THR A 264 39.88 -7.19 -9.71
N THR A 265 40.73 -7.87 -8.94
CA THR A 265 40.81 -7.85 -7.47
C THR A 265 41.39 -6.56 -6.91
N ALA A 266 40.90 -6.11 -5.77
CA ALA A 266 41.49 -5.00 -5.02
C ALA A 266 42.77 -5.43 -4.27
N PRO A 267 43.84 -4.62 -4.25
CA PRO A 267 44.96 -4.77 -3.33
C PRO A 267 44.79 -3.91 -2.07
N SER A 268 45.22 -4.45 -0.93
CA SER A 268 45.35 -3.72 0.33
C SER A 268 46.55 -2.75 0.32
N GLY A 269 46.41 -1.56 0.89
CA GLY A 269 47.48 -0.57 1.07
C GLY A 269 47.20 0.33 2.29
N ALA A 270 48.26 0.78 2.96
CA ALA A 270 48.19 1.36 4.30
C ALA A 270 47.80 2.86 4.34
N VAL A 271 47.44 3.31 5.55
CA VAL A 271 47.19 4.70 5.92
C VAL A 271 48.52 5.43 6.17
N GLU A 272 48.66 6.66 5.67
CA GLU A 272 49.54 7.68 6.25
C GLU A 272 48.79 9.01 6.32
N ASP A 273 48.94 9.71 7.45
CA ASP A 273 48.22 10.95 7.76
C ASP A 273 48.89 12.19 7.14
N ALA A 274 48.09 13.09 6.58
CA ALA A 274 48.53 14.42 6.15
C ALA A 274 47.50 15.49 6.54
N GLU A 275 47.88 16.33 7.51
CA GLU A 275 47.08 17.50 7.93
C GLU A 275 46.94 18.51 6.77
N GLY A 276 45.75 19.13 6.65
CA GLY A 276 45.52 20.22 5.67
C GLY A 276 44.44 19.97 4.62
N THR A 277 43.60 18.94 4.76
CA THR A 277 42.45 18.74 3.86
C THR A 277 41.27 19.65 4.29
N PRO A 278 40.62 20.41 3.39
CA PRO A 278 39.38 21.13 3.72
C PRO A 278 38.30 20.14 4.17
N PRO A 279 37.28 20.58 4.96
CA PRO A 279 36.27 19.66 5.48
C PRO A 279 35.63 18.86 4.34
N GLN A 280 35.79 17.54 4.37
CA GLN A 280 35.20 16.65 3.38
C GLN A 280 33.70 16.92 3.33
N LEU A 281 33.18 17.24 2.14
CA LEU A 281 31.74 17.43 1.96
C LEU A 281 31.03 16.19 2.48
N ALA A 282 30.13 16.39 3.45
CA ALA A 282 29.39 15.30 4.06
C ALA A 282 28.73 14.44 2.96
N PRO A 283 28.74 13.10 3.09
CA PRO A 283 27.99 12.18 2.24
C PRO A 283 26.64 12.73 1.79
N SER A 284 26.54 13.12 0.52
CA SER A 284 25.32 13.68 -0.06
C SER A 284 24.37 12.53 -0.43
N TYR A 285 23.62 12.06 0.57
CA TYR A 285 22.62 10.99 0.44
C TYR A 285 21.50 11.32 -0.57
N VAL A 286 21.30 12.61 -0.85
CA VAL A 286 20.35 13.13 -1.84
C VAL A 286 21.03 14.21 -2.68
N ARG A 287 20.87 14.13 -4.01
CA ARG A 287 21.46 15.08 -4.98
C ARG A 287 20.44 15.51 -6.02
N ALA A 288 20.48 16.76 -6.45
CA ALA A 288 19.67 17.25 -7.57
C ALA A 288 20.02 16.51 -8.88
N LEU A 289 18.98 16.11 -9.63
CA LEU A 289 19.07 15.56 -10.99
C LEU A 289 18.46 16.55 -11.98
N GLY A 290 19.29 17.07 -12.88
CA GLY A 290 18.89 18.00 -13.93
C GLY A 290 18.36 19.35 -13.42
N ALA A 291 17.94 20.19 -14.36
CA ALA A 291 17.31 21.47 -14.05
C ALA A 291 15.90 21.25 -13.45
N PRO A 292 15.46 22.09 -12.50
CA PRO A 292 14.12 22.00 -11.94
C PRO A 292 13.04 22.38 -12.97
N MET A 293 11.94 21.64 -12.98
CA MET A 293 10.75 21.97 -13.78
C MET A 293 10.04 23.18 -13.18
N THR A 294 9.60 24.11 -14.04
CA THR A 294 8.84 25.31 -13.68
C THR A 294 7.62 25.47 -14.58
N ALA A 295 6.62 26.24 -14.16
CA ALA A 295 5.39 26.45 -14.92
C ALA A 295 5.63 27.05 -16.34
N ALA A 296 6.72 27.82 -16.53
CA ALA A 296 7.09 28.35 -17.83
C ALA A 296 7.55 27.27 -18.84
N GLY A 297 8.00 26.11 -18.36
CA GLY A 297 8.27 24.92 -19.17
C GLY A 297 7.07 23.98 -19.30
N ALA A 298 5.92 24.32 -18.71
CA ALA A 298 4.72 23.50 -18.64
C ALA A 298 3.48 24.29 -19.09
N ALA A 299 3.46 24.69 -20.37
CA ALA A 299 2.18 24.92 -21.05
C ALA A 299 1.45 23.56 -21.16
N ASP A 300 0.16 23.44 -20.84
CA ASP A 300 -0.89 24.44 -20.94
C ASP A 300 -1.91 24.34 -19.77
N GLY A 301 -2.59 25.44 -19.43
CA GLY A 301 -3.89 25.38 -18.72
C GLY A 301 -3.94 25.27 -17.18
N ALA A 302 -3.22 26.11 -16.42
CA ALA A 302 -3.57 26.36 -14.99
C ALA A 302 -3.40 27.84 -14.59
N ARG A 303 -4.50 28.54 -14.27
CA ARG A 303 -4.46 29.91 -13.73
C ARG A 303 -4.04 29.88 -12.26
N ALA A 304 -3.01 30.64 -11.91
CA ALA A 304 -2.55 30.79 -10.54
C ALA A 304 -3.61 31.44 -9.64
N VAL A 305 -3.84 30.84 -8.46
CA VAL A 305 -4.60 31.43 -7.35
C VAL A 305 -3.69 31.42 -6.13
N GLY A 306 -2.75 32.36 -6.08
CA GLY A 306 -1.83 32.51 -4.96
C GLY A 306 -2.46 33.32 -3.83
N ALA A 307 -2.70 32.68 -2.68
CA ALA A 307 -2.88 33.41 -1.44
C ALA A 307 -1.53 34.05 -1.05
N GLY A 308 -1.50 35.36 -0.84
CA GLY A 308 -0.26 36.09 -0.54
C GLY A 308 0.32 35.70 0.82
N VAL A 309 1.40 34.92 0.83
CA VAL A 309 2.20 34.69 2.04
C VAL A 309 2.87 36.02 2.42
N ALA A 310 2.75 36.41 3.69
CA ALA A 310 3.30 37.67 4.18
C ALA A 310 4.82 37.76 3.99
N ALA A 311 5.31 38.93 3.58
CA ALA A 311 6.73 39.19 3.45
C ALA A 311 7.45 39.01 4.81
N GLY A 312 8.58 38.28 4.81
CA GLY A 312 9.34 37.92 6.01
C GLY A 312 9.06 36.52 6.59
N SER A 313 8.14 35.75 6.01
CA SER A 313 7.95 34.33 6.39
C SER A 313 9.07 33.44 5.84
N PRO A 314 9.58 32.44 6.60
CA PRO A 314 10.60 31.52 6.11
C PRO A 314 10.11 30.72 4.89
N THR A 315 10.96 30.59 3.88
CA THR A 315 10.69 29.73 2.72
C THR A 315 10.74 28.26 3.14
N TRP A 316 9.74 27.48 2.73
CA TRP A 316 9.69 26.04 2.93
C TRP A 316 9.88 25.28 1.62
N HIS A 317 10.62 24.18 1.69
CA HIS A 317 10.78 23.17 0.64
C HIS A 317 10.26 21.82 1.15
N LEU A 318 9.83 20.96 0.25
CA LEU A 318 9.32 19.63 0.58
C LEU A 318 10.08 18.56 -0.21
N LEU A 319 10.68 17.60 0.49
CA LEU A 319 11.17 16.36 -0.12
C LEU A 319 10.13 15.26 0.13
N ALA A 320 9.59 14.66 -0.93
CA ALA A 320 8.68 13.52 -0.85
C ALA A 320 9.41 12.23 -1.25
N LEU A 321 9.43 11.25 -0.35
CA LEU A 321 10.15 9.98 -0.50
C LEU A 321 9.20 8.78 -0.38
N PRO A 322 9.38 7.70 -1.16
CA PRO A 322 8.79 6.43 -0.82
C PRO A 322 9.53 5.84 0.39
N ALA A 323 8.81 5.35 1.39
CA ALA A 323 9.45 4.57 2.47
C ALA A 323 9.76 3.12 2.01
N GLU A 324 8.96 2.59 1.09
CA GLU A 324 9.23 1.37 0.33
C GLU A 324 8.70 1.54 -1.10
N CYS A 325 9.50 1.17 -2.11
CA CYS A 325 9.11 1.27 -3.51
C CYS A 325 8.04 0.21 -3.85
N ASN A 326 6.88 0.65 -4.31
CA ASN A 326 5.76 -0.23 -4.66
C ASN A 326 5.95 -1.03 -5.98
N PHE A 327 7.01 -0.72 -6.74
CA PHE A 327 7.43 -1.47 -7.93
C PHE A 327 8.43 -2.56 -7.54
N THR A 328 9.56 -2.18 -6.96
CA THR A 328 10.69 -3.09 -6.71
C THR A 328 10.72 -3.74 -5.32
N GLY A 329 10.07 -3.13 -4.32
CA GLY A 329 10.27 -3.47 -2.90
C GLY A 329 11.45 -2.75 -2.24
N ASP A 330 12.20 -1.91 -2.97
CA ASP A 330 13.39 -1.22 -2.45
C ASP A 330 13.07 -0.36 -1.23
N ARG A 331 13.93 -0.40 -0.21
CA ARG A 331 13.91 0.48 0.97
C ARG A 331 15.20 1.28 1.04
N GLU A 332 15.07 2.57 1.31
CA GLU A 332 16.20 3.49 1.42
C GLU A 332 16.64 3.71 2.87
N ALA A 333 17.86 4.23 3.07
CA ALA A 333 18.40 4.58 4.38
C ALA A 333 17.73 5.85 4.96
N LEU A 334 16.43 5.75 5.27
CA LEU A 334 15.58 6.90 5.60
C LEU A 334 16.10 7.72 6.79
N VAL A 335 16.72 7.08 7.80
CA VAL A 335 17.30 7.77 8.96
C VAL A 335 18.35 8.78 8.52
N ASP A 336 19.30 8.35 7.68
CA ASP A 336 20.40 9.18 7.21
C ASP A 336 19.90 10.26 6.24
N ILE A 337 19.04 9.88 5.31
CA ILE A 337 18.45 10.78 4.32
C ILE A 337 17.67 11.92 4.99
N VAL A 338 16.73 11.59 5.90
CA VAL A 338 15.88 12.59 6.55
C VAL A 338 16.71 13.53 7.41
N ARG A 339 17.65 12.99 8.21
CA ARG A 339 18.53 13.80 9.07
C ARG A 339 19.50 14.67 8.25
N HIS A 340 20.03 14.16 7.14
CA HIS A 340 20.89 14.91 6.24
C HIS A 340 20.11 16.07 5.61
N VAL A 341 18.94 15.80 5.03
CA VAL A 341 18.16 16.81 4.29
C VAL A 341 17.60 17.89 5.22
N GLN A 342 17.13 17.53 6.42
CA GLN A 342 16.68 18.51 7.41
C GLN A 342 17.82 19.40 7.95
N ARG A 343 19.08 18.94 7.90
CA ARG A 343 20.25 19.68 8.43
C ARG A 343 21.05 20.44 7.38
N TYR A 344 21.16 19.90 6.16
CA TYR A 344 22.05 20.39 5.10
C TYR A 344 21.32 20.69 3.78
N GLY A 345 20.02 20.40 3.68
CA GLY A 345 19.26 20.51 2.43
C GLY A 345 19.62 19.42 1.42
N ILE A 346 19.50 19.75 0.13
CA ILE A 346 19.78 18.81 -0.97
C ILE A 346 20.93 19.36 -1.82
N ALA A 347 22.00 18.57 -1.96
CA ALA A 347 23.18 18.96 -2.72
C ALA A 347 22.82 19.24 -4.19
N GLY A 348 23.33 20.35 -4.75
CA GLY A 348 23.05 20.79 -6.11
C GLY A 348 21.70 21.51 -6.29
N VAL A 349 20.83 21.56 -5.29
CA VAL A 349 19.73 22.53 -5.29
C VAL A 349 20.29 23.85 -4.80
N ALA A 350 20.42 24.81 -5.71
CA ALA A 350 20.84 26.16 -5.34
C ALA A 350 19.89 26.73 -4.28
N SER A 351 20.44 26.94 -3.08
CA SER A 351 20.00 28.02 -2.20
C SER A 351 20.17 29.34 -2.99
N SER A 352 19.32 30.34 -2.78
CA SER A 352 19.18 31.40 -3.78
C SER A 352 20.50 32.14 -4.00
N SER A 353 20.73 32.68 -5.20
CA SER A 353 22.06 33.14 -5.67
C SER A 353 22.60 34.43 -5.00
N LYS A 354 22.18 34.69 -3.76
CA LYS A 354 22.75 35.66 -2.81
C LYS A 354 23.34 34.99 -1.54
N GLU A 355 23.15 33.68 -1.36
CA GLU A 355 23.34 33.01 -0.05
C GLU A 355 24.71 32.34 0.14
N ALA A 356 25.63 32.41 -0.84
CA ALA A 356 26.91 31.70 -0.79
C ALA A 356 28.01 32.36 0.08
N GLU A 357 27.80 33.58 0.58
CA GLU A 357 28.81 34.35 1.34
C GLU A 357 28.37 34.78 2.76
N ALA A 358 27.18 34.40 3.20
CA ALA A 358 26.65 34.80 4.52
C ALA A 358 27.14 33.88 5.67
N THR A 359 28.42 34.00 6.03
CA THR A 359 28.90 33.45 7.31
C THR A 359 28.44 34.32 8.47
N ALA A 360 27.60 33.76 9.34
CA ALA A 360 27.43 34.11 10.75
C ALA A 360 27.56 35.59 11.16
N GLU A 361 26.54 36.41 10.86
CA GLU A 361 26.10 37.50 11.74
C GLU A 361 24.62 37.83 11.47
N ASP A 362 23.89 38.27 12.51
CA ASP A 362 22.42 38.37 12.54
C ASP A 362 21.93 39.77 12.14
N ASP A 363 21.67 39.97 10.85
CA ASP A 363 21.19 41.25 10.29
C ASP A 363 19.79 41.12 9.63
N GLY A 364 18.76 40.82 10.45
CA GLY A 364 17.41 41.41 10.36
C GLY A 364 16.57 41.36 9.06
N CYS A 365 17.02 40.72 7.99
CA CYS A 365 16.39 40.70 6.66
C CYS A 365 16.07 39.26 6.24
N GLY A 366 14.79 38.91 6.21
CA GLY A 366 14.30 37.52 6.18
C GLY A 366 14.39 36.73 4.88
N ASP A 367 15.57 36.64 4.25
CA ASP A 367 15.87 35.72 3.14
C ASP A 367 17.08 34.81 3.48
N GLY A 368 17.00 34.11 4.61
CA GLY A 368 17.90 32.99 4.93
C GLY A 368 17.55 31.73 4.12
N PRO A 369 18.46 30.73 4.04
CA PRO A 369 18.26 29.53 3.24
C PRO A 369 16.97 28.79 3.66
N GLY A 370 16.16 28.45 2.67
CA GLY A 370 14.84 27.86 2.89
C GLY A 370 14.92 26.48 3.57
N ARG A 371 13.94 26.20 4.42
CA ARG A 371 13.94 25.01 5.30
C ARG A 371 13.30 23.81 4.59
N TRP A 372 13.98 22.67 4.64
CA TRP A 372 13.48 21.42 4.08
C TRP A 372 12.64 20.65 5.09
N LEU A 373 11.40 20.33 4.68
CA LEU A 373 10.52 19.39 5.35
C LEU A 373 10.52 18.07 4.56
N VAL A 374 10.32 16.93 5.23
CA VAL A 374 10.27 15.62 4.57
C VAL A 374 8.92 14.96 4.75
N LEU A 375 8.37 14.45 3.64
CA LEU A 375 7.21 13.59 3.57
C LEU A 375 7.63 12.16 3.20
N LEU A 376 7.10 11.17 3.92
CA LEU A 376 7.23 9.75 3.60
C LEU A 376 5.91 9.18 3.07
N ASP A 377 5.92 8.66 1.84
CA ASP A 377 4.89 7.73 1.35
C ASP A 377 5.15 6.35 1.93
N ALA A 378 4.53 6.08 3.08
CA ALA A 378 4.60 4.82 3.79
C ALA A 378 3.47 3.85 3.39
N ALA A 379 2.69 4.16 2.34
CA ALA A 379 1.53 3.35 1.98
C ALA A 379 1.89 1.89 1.64
N LYS A 380 3.07 1.62 1.07
CA LYS A 380 3.58 0.25 0.89
C LYS A 380 4.39 -0.25 2.09
N ALA A 381 5.19 0.60 2.72
CA ALA A 381 6.03 0.23 3.86
C ALA A 381 5.20 -0.30 5.04
N CYS A 382 4.15 0.42 5.46
CA CYS A 382 3.26 0.01 6.55
C CYS A 382 2.52 -1.32 6.33
N ALA A 383 2.53 -1.87 5.11
CA ALA A 383 1.98 -3.20 4.84
C ALA A 383 2.81 -4.33 5.48
N THR A 384 4.11 -4.08 5.68
CA THR A 384 5.09 -5.11 6.10
C THR A 384 6.12 -4.56 7.09
N ALA A 385 6.81 -3.46 6.81
CA ALA A 385 7.68 -2.77 7.77
C ALA A 385 7.45 -1.25 7.76
N PRO A 386 6.69 -0.70 8.72
CA PRO A 386 6.45 0.74 8.82
C PRO A 386 7.74 1.51 9.19
N PRO A 387 7.89 2.79 8.77
CA PRO A 387 9.00 3.61 9.19
C PRO A 387 8.88 4.00 10.68
N ASP A 388 9.97 3.87 11.42
CA ASP A 388 10.07 4.24 12.83
C ASP A 388 10.35 5.75 12.99
N LEU A 389 9.37 6.50 13.49
CA LEU A 389 9.44 7.96 13.66
C LEU A 389 10.18 8.43 14.91
N SER A 390 10.59 7.51 15.80
CA SER A 390 11.57 7.82 16.85
C SER A 390 12.98 7.95 16.27
N THR A 391 13.28 7.25 15.18
CA THR A 391 14.58 7.29 14.50
C THR A 391 14.59 8.18 13.25
N VAL A 392 13.49 8.22 12.49
CA VAL A 392 13.28 8.96 11.24
C VAL A 392 12.33 10.15 11.48
N PRO A 393 12.81 11.36 11.84
CA PRO A 393 11.97 12.47 12.32
C PRO A 393 11.27 13.26 11.19
N ALA A 394 10.61 12.56 10.26
CA ALA A 394 9.89 13.13 9.12
C ALA A 394 8.73 14.04 9.56
N ASN A 395 8.40 15.04 8.72
CA ASN A 395 7.36 16.02 9.03
C ASN A 395 5.95 15.50 8.71
N PHE A 396 5.85 14.64 7.70
CA PHE A 396 4.60 14.08 7.21
C PHE A 396 4.81 12.60 6.87
N VAL A 397 3.87 11.73 7.26
CA VAL A 397 3.81 10.33 6.82
C VAL A 397 2.40 10.02 6.36
N VAL A 398 2.28 9.37 5.20
CA VAL A 398 0.98 8.99 4.63
C VAL A 398 0.83 7.48 4.58
N LEU A 399 -0.37 6.97 4.91
CA LEU A 399 -0.67 5.54 4.88
C LEU A 399 -2.14 5.25 4.54
N SER A 400 -2.42 3.98 4.19
CA SER A 400 -3.78 3.48 3.91
C SER A 400 -3.98 2.14 4.62
N TYR A 401 -4.98 2.02 5.49
CA TYR A 401 -5.14 0.83 6.35
C TYR A 401 -5.47 -0.44 5.56
N TYR A 402 -6.17 -0.30 4.43
CA TYR A 402 -6.46 -1.43 3.53
C TYR A 402 -5.20 -2.11 2.94
N LYS A 403 -4.03 -1.44 2.95
CA LYS A 403 -2.75 -2.04 2.57
C LYS A 403 -2.07 -2.80 3.71
N ILE A 404 -2.53 -2.62 4.95
CA ILE A 404 -2.00 -3.28 6.14
C ILE A 404 -2.78 -4.57 6.41
N PHE A 405 -4.12 -4.49 6.39
CA PHE A 405 -5.02 -5.60 6.76
C PHE A 405 -6.32 -5.63 5.93
N GLY A 406 -6.34 -5.06 4.73
CA GLY A 406 -7.38 -5.26 3.71
C GLY A 406 -8.70 -4.51 3.89
N HIS A 407 -9.27 -4.53 5.09
CA HIS A 407 -10.54 -3.85 5.41
C HIS A 407 -10.35 -2.82 6.52
N PRO A 408 -11.00 -1.64 6.48
CA PRO A 408 -11.82 -1.12 5.39
C PRO A 408 -11.00 -0.42 4.31
N THR A 409 -11.54 -0.40 3.08
CA THR A 409 -11.14 0.54 2.03
C THR A 409 -11.68 1.94 2.34
N GLY A 410 -11.08 2.97 1.74
CA GLY A 410 -11.54 4.36 1.94
C GLY A 410 -11.16 4.97 3.29
N LEU A 411 -10.20 4.38 3.99
CA LEU A 411 -9.62 4.89 5.23
C LEU A 411 -8.08 4.93 5.14
N GLY A 412 -7.49 6.02 5.60
CA GLY A 412 -6.05 6.20 5.74
C GLY A 412 -5.73 7.36 6.69
N ALA A 413 -4.46 7.74 6.76
CA ALA A 413 -4.00 8.78 7.67
C ALA A 413 -2.89 9.64 7.06
N LEU A 414 -2.86 10.90 7.50
CA LEU A 414 -1.70 11.78 7.48
C LEU A 414 -1.22 11.92 8.93
N VAL A 415 -0.05 11.36 9.24
CA VAL A 415 0.63 11.58 10.52
C VAL A 415 1.57 12.77 10.33
N VAL A 416 1.45 13.77 11.18
CA VAL A 416 2.11 15.08 11.01
C VAL A 416 2.78 15.51 12.31
N ARG A 417 4.00 16.09 12.21
CA ARG A 417 4.63 16.75 13.36
C ARG A 417 3.82 17.98 13.76
N LYS A 418 3.60 18.20 15.06
CA LYS A 418 2.80 19.34 15.57
C LYS A 418 3.44 20.71 15.32
N ASP A 419 4.75 20.76 15.09
CA ASP A 419 5.43 21.97 14.59
C ASP A 419 5.09 22.29 13.13
N SER A 420 4.59 21.31 12.37
CA SER A 420 4.33 21.36 10.93
C SER A 420 2.82 21.45 10.62
N ILE A 421 1.94 21.07 11.55
CA ILE A 421 0.48 21.08 11.33
C ILE A 421 -0.09 22.49 11.08
N GLY A 422 0.48 23.52 11.72
CA GLY A 422 0.09 24.91 11.53
C GLY A 422 0.33 25.42 10.11
N LEU A 423 1.35 24.88 9.41
CA LEU A 423 1.64 25.23 8.02
C LEU A 423 0.50 24.77 7.10
N LEU A 424 0.01 23.55 7.29
CA LEU A 424 -1.13 23.01 6.53
C LEU A 424 -2.44 23.72 6.90
N ALA A 425 -2.67 23.99 8.19
CA ALA A 425 -3.86 24.68 8.66
C ALA A 425 -4.00 26.11 8.10
N ALA A 426 -2.87 26.81 7.93
CA ALA A 426 -2.82 28.14 7.32
C ALA A 426 -3.00 28.13 5.79
N GLY A 427 -2.46 27.11 5.09
CA GLY A 427 -2.64 26.97 3.64
C GLY A 427 -4.00 26.43 3.21
N LYS A 428 -4.74 25.76 4.11
CA LYS A 428 -6.06 25.21 3.79
C LYS A 428 -7.14 26.29 3.68
N SER A 429 -7.49 26.67 2.46
CA SER A 429 -8.53 27.68 2.16
C SER A 429 -9.96 27.18 2.38
N TYR A 430 -10.22 25.88 2.17
CA TYR A 430 -11.53 25.26 2.38
C TYR A 430 -11.76 24.88 3.85
N PHE A 431 -13.03 24.93 4.30
CA PHE A 431 -13.43 24.38 5.59
C PHE A 431 -14.78 23.65 5.49
N GLY A 432 -14.82 22.39 5.93
CA GLY A 432 -16.06 21.64 6.10
C GLY A 432 -16.70 21.86 7.48
N GLY A 433 -17.93 21.37 7.65
CA GLY A 433 -18.54 21.25 8.98
C GLY A 433 -17.64 20.47 9.94
N GLY A 434 -17.65 20.83 11.22
CA GLY A 434 -16.80 20.20 12.25
C GLY A 434 -15.35 20.71 12.32
N THR A 435 -14.86 21.46 11.31
CA THR A 435 -13.48 21.99 11.26
C THR A 435 -13.29 23.40 11.79
N VAL A 436 -14.36 24.16 11.97
CA VAL A 436 -14.35 25.54 12.48
C VAL A 436 -15.00 25.63 13.86
N GLU A 437 -14.51 26.55 14.69
CA GLU A 437 -15.10 26.94 15.97
C GLU A 437 -16.26 27.93 15.75
N VAL A 438 -16.09 28.83 14.78
CA VAL A 438 -17.12 29.77 14.31
C VAL A 438 -16.88 30.11 12.84
N ALA A 439 -17.96 30.35 12.11
CA ALA A 439 -17.96 30.96 10.78
C ALA A 439 -19.15 31.93 10.67
N VAL A 440 -18.98 33.03 9.96
CA VAL A 440 -20.00 34.05 9.73
C VAL A 440 -20.47 33.96 8.27
N ALA A 441 -21.78 34.10 8.03
CA ALA A 441 -22.36 33.82 6.71
C ALA A 441 -22.27 35.00 5.73
N ASP A 442 -22.29 36.24 6.24
CA ASP A 442 -22.27 37.49 5.49
C ASP A 442 -20.88 38.16 5.45
N GLN A 443 -19.87 37.53 6.08
CA GLN A 443 -18.50 38.06 6.19
C GLN A 443 -17.49 36.93 5.96
N LEU A 444 -16.32 37.26 5.39
CA LEU A 444 -15.21 36.31 5.23
C LEU A 444 -14.44 36.09 6.55
N TYR A 445 -15.18 35.73 7.61
CA TYR A 445 -14.65 35.47 8.94
C TYR A 445 -14.96 34.03 9.37
N HIS A 446 -13.91 33.28 9.69
CA HIS A 446 -14.00 31.97 10.31
C HIS A 446 -12.78 31.74 11.22
N VAL A 447 -12.95 30.91 12.25
CA VAL A 447 -11.88 30.43 13.12
C VAL A 447 -11.79 28.92 12.97
N ARG A 448 -10.66 28.43 12.47
CA ARG A 448 -10.39 26.98 12.33
C ARG A 448 -10.06 26.38 13.70
N ARG A 449 -10.57 25.17 13.97
CA ARG A 449 -10.21 24.40 15.18
C ARG A 449 -8.73 24.06 15.18
N ASN A 450 -8.13 24.03 16.35
CA ASN A 450 -6.75 23.58 16.53
C ASN A 450 -6.60 22.06 16.32
N GLY A 451 -5.40 21.64 15.88
CA GLY A 451 -5.05 20.23 15.69
C GLY A 451 -5.70 19.57 14.46
N ALA A 452 -5.68 18.23 14.43
CA ALA A 452 -6.26 17.43 13.35
C ALA A 452 -7.74 17.71 13.06
N PRO A 453 -8.63 17.99 14.03
CA PRO A 453 -10.02 18.32 13.74
C PRO A 453 -10.20 19.57 12.86
N GLY A 454 -9.23 20.49 12.81
CA GLY A 454 -9.25 21.62 11.88
C GLY A 454 -9.02 21.25 10.41
N LEU A 455 -8.53 20.03 10.15
CA LEU A 455 -8.13 19.53 8.84
C LEU A 455 -9.02 18.38 8.32
N GLU A 456 -9.84 17.77 9.18
CA GLU A 456 -10.79 16.69 8.87
C GLU A 456 -12.17 17.25 8.46
N ASP A 457 -12.41 17.44 7.15
CA ASP A 457 -13.68 18.03 6.70
C ASP A 457 -14.89 17.11 6.88
N GLY A 458 -15.88 17.56 7.64
CA GLY A 458 -17.14 16.86 7.84
C GLY A 458 -17.06 15.77 8.91
N THR A 459 -17.98 14.82 8.84
CA THR A 459 -18.03 13.71 9.80
C THR A 459 -17.00 12.65 9.40
N PRO A 460 -16.08 12.25 10.30
CA PRO A 460 -15.12 11.19 10.01
C PRO A 460 -15.84 9.83 9.84
N PRO A 461 -15.30 8.88 9.06
CA PRO A 461 -15.92 7.59 8.76
C PRO A 461 -15.85 6.63 9.96
N PHE A 462 -16.57 6.94 11.04
CA PHE A 462 -16.44 6.28 12.35
C PHE A 462 -16.77 4.78 12.35
N THR A 463 -17.62 4.30 11.43
CA THR A 463 -17.87 2.86 11.24
C THR A 463 -16.64 2.14 10.66
N SER A 464 -15.99 2.74 9.65
CA SER A 464 -14.72 2.26 9.11
C SER A 464 -13.60 2.32 10.15
N VAL A 465 -13.57 3.35 10.99
CA VAL A 465 -12.61 3.46 12.11
C VAL A 465 -12.73 2.28 13.08
N VAL A 466 -13.96 1.86 13.43
CA VAL A 466 -14.20 0.66 14.25
C VAL A 466 -13.71 -0.61 13.53
N ALA A 467 -14.03 -0.76 12.25
CA ALA A 467 -13.60 -1.92 11.46
C ALA A 467 -12.07 -2.03 11.33
N ALA A 468 -11.36 -0.91 11.27
CA ALA A 468 -9.90 -0.86 11.24
C ALA A 468 -9.27 -1.31 12.57
N ARG A 469 -9.92 -1.05 13.72
CA ARG A 469 -9.44 -1.51 15.03
C ARG A 469 -9.38 -3.04 15.11
N HIS A 470 -10.37 -3.73 14.54
CA HIS A 470 -10.35 -5.20 14.44
C HIS A 470 -9.26 -5.71 13.49
N GLY A 471 -8.87 -4.94 12.48
CA GLY A 471 -7.72 -5.23 11.62
C GLY A 471 -6.38 -5.16 12.36
N PHE A 472 -6.22 -4.16 13.24
CA PHE A 472 -5.09 -4.12 14.18
C PHE A 472 -5.10 -5.30 15.14
N ASN A 473 -6.25 -5.65 15.75
CA ASN A 473 -6.35 -6.80 16.65
C ASN A 473 -5.91 -8.11 15.96
N PHE A 474 -6.37 -8.35 14.72
CA PHE A 474 -5.93 -9.49 13.93
C PHE A 474 -4.41 -9.44 13.67
N LEU A 475 -3.88 -8.31 13.24
CA LEU A 475 -2.43 -8.13 13.03
C LEU A 475 -1.61 -8.42 14.30
N HIS A 476 -2.07 -7.97 15.48
CA HIS A 476 -1.41 -8.28 16.75
C HIS A 476 -1.46 -9.79 17.07
N SER A 477 -2.53 -10.50 16.71
CA SER A 477 -2.63 -11.96 16.89
C SER A 477 -1.61 -12.76 16.06
N LEU A 478 -1.07 -12.17 14.98
CA LEU A 478 0.01 -12.74 14.17
C LEU A 478 1.42 -12.45 14.73
N GLY A 479 1.55 -11.80 15.90
CA GLY A 479 2.82 -11.27 16.38
C GLY A 479 3.18 -9.87 15.83
N GLY A 480 2.23 -9.20 15.17
CA GLY A 480 2.41 -7.86 14.62
C GLY A 480 3.17 -7.82 13.29
N LEU A 481 3.49 -6.60 12.84
CA LEU A 481 4.21 -6.38 11.57
C LEU A 481 5.62 -6.99 11.51
N PRO A 482 6.43 -7.07 12.59
CA PRO A 482 7.71 -7.78 12.54
C PRO A 482 7.57 -9.24 12.09
N ALA A 483 6.61 -9.98 12.64
CA ALA A 483 6.36 -11.36 12.24
C ALA A 483 5.86 -11.46 10.78
N VAL A 484 4.94 -10.57 10.37
CA VAL A 484 4.48 -10.49 8.97
C VAL A 484 5.64 -10.18 8.02
N HIS A 485 6.56 -9.28 8.40
CA HIS A 485 7.73 -8.91 7.62
C HIS A 485 8.68 -10.10 7.43
N HIS A 486 9.05 -10.79 8.52
CA HIS A 486 9.94 -11.94 8.48
C HIS A 486 9.37 -13.06 7.58
N HIS A 487 8.11 -13.45 7.82
CA HIS A 487 7.40 -14.48 7.06
C HIS A 487 7.24 -14.15 5.56
N SER A 488 6.91 -12.90 5.22
CA SER A 488 6.76 -12.51 3.80
C SER A 488 8.10 -12.32 3.09
N CYS A 489 9.16 -11.92 3.82
CA CYS A 489 10.50 -11.76 3.26
C CYS A 489 11.23 -13.07 3.00
N CYS A 490 11.07 -14.10 3.85
CA CYS A 490 11.66 -15.41 3.54
C CYS A 490 11.04 -16.03 2.26
N LEU A 491 9.73 -15.87 2.08
CA LEU A 491 9.04 -16.23 0.83
C LEU A 491 9.55 -15.43 -0.39
N ALA A 492 9.78 -14.12 -0.24
CA ALA A 492 10.31 -13.28 -1.32
C ALA A 492 11.76 -13.65 -1.69
N ARG A 493 12.61 -13.90 -0.68
CA ARG A 493 13.99 -14.38 -0.85
C ARG A 493 14.02 -15.72 -1.60
N TRP A 494 13.15 -16.65 -1.23
CA TRP A 494 13.02 -17.95 -1.90
C TRP A 494 12.57 -17.83 -3.36
N LEU A 495 11.56 -17.01 -3.63
CA LEU A 495 11.08 -16.72 -4.98
C LEU A 495 12.20 -16.16 -5.87
N VAL A 496 12.93 -15.15 -5.37
CA VAL A 496 14.07 -14.54 -6.08
C VAL A 496 15.19 -15.55 -6.33
N ALA A 497 15.55 -16.33 -5.31
CA ALA A 497 16.56 -17.38 -5.39
C ALA A 497 16.25 -18.39 -6.51
N ARG A 498 15.03 -18.94 -6.52
CA ARG A 498 14.63 -19.98 -7.48
C ARG A 498 14.37 -19.41 -8.88
N LEU A 499 13.77 -18.23 -9.04
CA LEU A 499 13.65 -17.57 -10.35
C LEU A 499 15.02 -17.23 -10.96
N ALA A 500 15.95 -16.71 -10.16
CA ALA A 500 17.29 -16.35 -10.63
C ALA A 500 18.16 -17.55 -11.03
N ALA A 501 17.83 -18.75 -10.52
CA ALA A 501 18.48 -20.00 -10.88
C ALA A 501 17.90 -20.65 -12.16
N MET A 502 16.68 -20.31 -12.58
CA MET A 502 16.04 -20.94 -13.76
C MET A 502 16.76 -20.64 -15.07
N ARG A 503 17.01 -21.68 -15.86
CA ARG A 503 17.64 -21.63 -17.18
C ARG A 503 16.83 -22.42 -18.20
N HIS A 504 16.81 -21.98 -19.45
CA HIS A 504 16.41 -22.82 -20.57
C HIS A 504 17.54 -23.84 -20.88
N ALA A 505 17.26 -24.87 -21.67
CA ALA A 505 18.21 -25.93 -22.02
C ALA A 505 19.47 -25.44 -22.76
N ASN A 506 19.42 -24.27 -23.40
CA ASN A 506 20.58 -23.63 -24.00
C ASN A 506 21.45 -22.82 -23.00
N GLY A 507 21.09 -22.84 -21.71
CA GLY A 507 21.78 -22.10 -20.65
C GLY A 507 21.38 -20.63 -20.52
N ALA A 508 20.45 -20.11 -21.32
CA ALA A 508 19.95 -18.75 -21.20
C ALA A 508 19.09 -18.55 -19.92
N PRO A 509 19.12 -17.37 -19.27
CA PRO A 509 18.28 -17.06 -18.12
C PRO A 509 16.81 -16.93 -18.52
N VAL A 510 15.92 -17.45 -17.67
CA VAL A 510 14.45 -17.45 -17.90
C VAL A 510 13.79 -16.16 -17.39
N ALA A 511 14.38 -15.50 -16.39
CA ALA A 511 13.81 -14.33 -15.73
C ALA A 511 14.84 -13.20 -15.56
N VAL A 512 14.37 -11.96 -15.71
CA VAL A 512 15.09 -10.73 -15.35
C VAL A 512 14.36 -10.09 -14.18
N ILE A 513 15.02 -10.00 -13.03
CA ILE A 513 14.48 -9.46 -11.78
C ILE A 513 14.96 -8.01 -11.62
N TYR A 514 14.14 -7.14 -11.02
CA TYR A 514 14.42 -5.71 -10.84
C TYR A 514 14.58 -5.29 -9.37
N GLY A 515 15.16 -4.11 -9.12
CA GLY A 515 15.40 -3.59 -7.76
C GLY A 515 16.71 -4.08 -7.15
N ARG A 516 16.89 -3.89 -5.85
CA ARG A 516 18.03 -4.44 -5.09
C ARG A 516 18.03 -5.97 -5.07
N TRP A 517 16.89 -6.61 -5.37
CA TRP A 517 16.83 -8.03 -5.72
C TRP A 517 17.74 -8.42 -6.90
N CYS A 518 18.21 -7.50 -7.75
CA CYS A 518 19.22 -7.80 -8.78
C CYS A 518 20.52 -8.38 -8.16
N ALA A 519 20.99 -7.81 -7.05
CA ALA A 519 22.17 -8.32 -6.35
C ALA A 519 21.90 -9.71 -5.74
N ALA A 520 20.70 -9.92 -5.21
CA ALA A 520 20.24 -11.21 -4.71
C ALA A 520 20.21 -12.28 -5.81
N ALA A 521 19.64 -11.93 -6.97
CA ALA A 521 19.55 -12.78 -8.13
C ALA A 521 20.94 -13.14 -8.69
N ALA A 522 21.88 -12.19 -8.72
CA ALA A 522 23.25 -12.44 -9.15
C ALA A 522 23.99 -13.41 -8.20
N ALA A 523 23.86 -13.22 -6.89
CA ALA A 523 24.43 -14.13 -5.88
C ALA A 523 23.81 -15.53 -5.97
N ALA A 524 22.49 -15.62 -6.11
CA ALA A 524 21.76 -16.86 -6.29
C ALA A 524 22.18 -17.63 -7.55
N ALA A 525 22.29 -16.93 -8.68
CA ALA A 525 22.73 -17.50 -9.95
C ALA A 525 24.17 -18.06 -9.89
N ALA A 526 25.07 -17.35 -9.19
CA ALA A 526 26.45 -17.80 -8.99
C ALA A 526 26.54 -19.02 -8.05
N ALA A 527 25.76 -19.04 -6.97
CA ALA A 527 25.67 -20.19 -6.05
C ALA A 527 25.12 -21.43 -6.76
N ALA A 528 24.02 -21.29 -7.51
CA ALA A 528 23.40 -22.39 -8.27
C ALA A 528 24.39 -23.04 -9.26
N ALA A 529 25.24 -22.23 -9.91
CA ALA A 529 26.24 -22.70 -10.87
C ALA A 529 27.45 -23.42 -10.22
N THR A 530 27.65 -23.30 -8.91
CA THR A 530 28.86 -23.78 -8.22
C THR A 530 28.61 -24.83 -7.14
N ALA A 531 27.45 -24.79 -6.47
CA ALA A 531 27.13 -25.63 -5.31
C ALA A 531 25.73 -26.27 -5.35
N GLY A 532 24.99 -26.16 -6.46
CA GLY A 532 23.64 -26.71 -6.59
C GLY A 532 22.56 -25.86 -5.91
N THR A 533 21.33 -26.36 -5.88
CA THR A 533 20.13 -25.57 -5.52
C THR A 533 19.97 -25.26 -4.04
N SER A 534 20.40 -26.12 -3.13
CA SER A 534 20.25 -25.89 -1.66
C SER A 534 21.17 -24.79 -1.14
N ALA A 535 22.37 -24.62 -1.73
CA ALA A 535 23.29 -23.54 -1.38
C ALA A 535 22.74 -22.13 -1.71
N VAL A 536 21.72 -22.04 -2.57
CA VAL A 536 21.13 -20.77 -3.04
C VAL A 536 20.35 -20.08 -1.92
N GLY A 537 19.65 -20.84 -1.06
CA GLY A 537 18.85 -20.28 0.04
C GLY A 537 19.69 -19.50 1.04
N ALA A 538 20.80 -20.09 1.49
CA ALA A 538 21.74 -19.45 2.42
C ALA A 538 22.39 -18.18 1.85
N ALA A 539 22.74 -18.18 0.56
CA ALA A 539 23.32 -17.00 -0.09
C ALA A 539 22.36 -15.80 -0.07
N VAL A 540 21.08 -16.03 -0.36
CA VAL A 540 20.05 -14.97 -0.42
C VAL A 540 19.55 -14.56 0.99
N ALA A 541 19.61 -15.45 1.98
CA ALA A 541 19.30 -15.13 3.38
C ALA A 541 20.23 -14.04 3.96
N SER A 542 21.50 -13.99 3.55
CA SER A 542 22.52 -13.06 4.07
C SER A 542 22.36 -11.59 3.65
N LEU A 543 21.37 -11.27 2.80
CA LEU A 543 21.24 -9.97 2.15
C LEU A 543 20.51 -8.92 2.99
N PRO A 544 20.79 -7.62 2.76
CA PRO A 544 20.14 -6.51 3.46
C PRO A 544 18.61 -6.57 3.45
N ASP A 545 18.02 -5.93 4.45
CA ASP A 545 16.57 -5.84 4.58
C ASP A 545 15.89 -5.21 3.35
N HIS A 546 14.74 -5.77 2.96
CA HIS A 546 14.07 -5.45 1.71
C HIS A 546 12.55 -5.68 1.80
N GLY A 547 11.76 -4.98 1.00
CA GLY A 547 10.32 -5.24 0.89
C GLY A 547 10.01 -6.56 0.19
N PRO A 548 8.98 -7.33 0.62
CA PRO A 548 8.59 -8.61 0.04
C PRO A 548 7.76 -8.44 -1.25
N THR A 549 8.26 -7.61 -2.14
CA THR A 549 7.71 -7.35 -3.48
C THR A 549 8.80 -7.67 -4.49
N VAL A 550 8.51 -8.54 -5.44
CA VAL A 550 9.44 -9.03 -6.47
C VAL A 550 8.84 -8.66 -7.83
N SER A 551 9.53 -7.81 -8.57
CA SER A 551 9.16 -7.47 -9.96
C SER A 551 10.15 -8.06 -10.94
N PHE A 552 9.64 -8.65 -12.02
CA PHE A 552 10.42 -9.34 -13.03
C PHE A 552 9.70 -9.40 -14.38
N ASN A 553 10.46 -9.68 -15.44
CA ASN A 553 9.95 -10.12 -16.74
C ASN A 553 10.58 -11.47 -17.11
N LEU A 554 9.94 -12.21 -18.01
CA LEU A 554 10.44 -13.50 -18.50
C LEU A 554 11.03 -13.36 -19.90
N LEU A 555 12.01 -14.22 -20.19
CA LEU A 555 12.68 -14.34 -21.48
C LEU A 555 12.31 -15.67 -22.14
N ARG A 556 12.45 -15.73 -23.47
CA ARG A 556 12.44 -16.96 -24.26
C ARG A 556 13.88 -17.45 -24.50
N PRO A 557 14.09 -18.69 -24.97
CA PRO A 557 15.43 -19.23 -25.21
C PRO A 557 16.30 -18.39 -26.17
N ASP A 558 15.70 -17.64 -27.09
CA ASP A 558 16.38 -16.74 -28.03
C ASP A 558 16.76 -15.37 -27.42
N GLY A 559 16.38 -15.11 -26.16
CA GLY A 559 16.54 -13.83 -25.49
C GLY A 559 15.45 -12.80 -25.80
N SER A 560 14.40 -13.16 -26.55
CA SER A 560 13.23 -12.30 -26.74
C SER A 560 12.36 -12.23 -25.47
N TRP A 561 11.65 -11.12 -25.27
CA TRP A 561 10.80 -10.93 -24.10
C TRP A 561 9.46 -11.65 -24.21
N VAL A 562 9.04 -12.29 -23.14
CA VAL A 562 7.66 -12.76 -22.92
C VAL A 562 6.81 -11.56 -22.49
N GLY A 563 5.60 -11.45 -23.07
CA GLY A 563 4.65 -10.42 -22.70
C GLY A 563 4.06 -10.65 -21.31
N HIS A 564 3.98 -9.63 -20.46
CA HIS A 564 3.45 -9.80 -19.10
C HIS A 564 1.95 -10.15 -19.06
N ALA A 565 1.16 -9.79 -20.08
CA ALA A 565 -0.25 -10.18 -20.19
C ALA A 565 -0.40 -11.69 -20.45
N GLU A 566 0.53 -12.32 -21.18
CA GLU A 566 0.62 -13.78 -21.33
C GLU A 566 0.80 -14.46 -19.97
N VAL A 567 1.76 -13.98 -19.17
CA VAL A 567 2.02 -14.46 -17.80
C VAL A 567 0.79 -14.27 -16.90
N ALA A 568 0.14 -13.11 -16.95
CA ALA A 568 -1.06 -12.82 -16.15
C ALA A 568 -2.24 -13.74 -16.48
N ARG A 569 -2.46 -14.05 -17.77
CA ARG A 569 -3.53 -14.95 -18.21
C ARG A 569 -3.29 -16.40 -17.76
N LEU A 570 -2.07 -16.89 -17.94
CA LEU A 570 -1.68 -18.23 -17.47
C LEU A 570 -1.77 -18.33 -15.93
N ALA A 571 -1.27 -17.32 -15.22
CA ALA A 571 -1.40 -17.21 -13.77
C ALA A 571 -2.87 -17.27 -13.32
N ALA A 572 -3.75 -16.47 -13.92
CA ALA A 572 -5.17 -16.44 -13.59
C ALA A 572 -5.88 -17.78 -13.86
N MET A 573 -5.56 -18.47 -14.97
CA MET A 573 -6.13 -19.80 -15.26
C MET A 573 -5.72 -20.86 -14.23
N HIS A 574 -4.60 -20.68 -13.55
CA HIS A 574 -4.13 -21.57 -12.48
C HIS A 574 -4.52 -21.10 -11.07
N GLY A 575 -5.27 -20.00 -10.92
CA GLY A 575 -5.66 -19.45 -9.61
C GLY A 575 -4.59 -18.60 -8.93
N LEU A 576 -3.61 -18.06 -9.68
CA LEU A 576 -2.57 -17.17 -9.18
C LEU A 576 -2.92 -15.71 -9.48
N HIS A 577 -3.25 -14.94 -8.43
CA HIS A 577 -3.64 -13.53 -8.55
C HIS A 577 -2.43 -12.59 -8.36
N LEU A 578 -1.69 -12.35 -9.45
CA LEU A 578 -0.56 -11.41 -9.50
C LEU A 578 -0.91 -10.10 -10.26
N ARG A 579 0.01 -9.13 -10.25
CA ARG A 579 -0.18 -7.84 -10.94
C ARG A 579 0.79 -7.66 -12.10
N THR A 580 0.37 -6.95 -13.15
CA THR A 580 1.24 -6.58 -14.27
C THR A 580 1.14 -5.09 -14.63
N GLY A 581 2.06 -4.61 -15.48
CA GLY A 581 2.17 -3.22 -15.93
C GLY A 581 3.21 -2.40 -15.14
N CYS A 582 3.02 -1.07 -15.05
CA CYS A 582 3.92 -0.16 -14.32
C CYS A 582 3.53 0.12 -12.85
N PHE A 583 2.51 -0.55 -12.30
CA PHE A 583 2.07 -0.44 -10.90
C PHE A 583 1.85 0.99 -10.36
N CYS A 584 1.41 1.93 -11.21
CA CYS A 584 1.31 3.35 -10.86
C CYS A 584 2.64 3.99 -10.38
N ASN A 585 3.79 3.46 -10.81
CA ASN A 585 5.13 4.01 -10.59
C ASN A 585 5.90 4.04 -11.92
N PRO A 586 5.52 4.95 -12.85
CA PRO A 586 6.07 5.00 -14.20
C PRO A 586 7.57 5.35 -14.22
N GLY A 587 8.06 6.06 -13.20
CA GLY A 587 9.49 6.36 -13.07
C GLY A 587 10.33 5.12 -12.78
N ALA A 588 9.92 4.29 -11.82
CA ALA A 588 10.58 3.00 -11.59
C ALA A 588 10.45 2.09 -12.82
N CYS A 589 9.26 2.05 -13.43
CA CYS A 589 9.00 1.27 -14.65
C CYS A 589 9.97 1.65 -15.77
N ALA A 590 10.05 2.93 -16.14
CA ALA A 590 10.94 3.40 -17.18
C ALA A 590 12.43 3.17 -16.84
N GLN A 591 12.83 3.39 -15.58
CA GLN A 591 14.19 3.15 -15.10
C GLN A 591 14.62 1.69 -15.26
N TRP A 592 13.80 0.74 -14.81
CA TRP A 592 14.15 -0.70 -14.82
C TRP A 592 13.96 -1.38 -16.18
N LEU A 593 13.05 -0.87 -17.02
CA LEU A 593 12.86 -1.35 -18.40
C LEU A 593 13.76 -0.65 -19.43
N GLY A 594 14.56 0.34 -19.01
CA GLY A 594 15.48 1.08 -19.88
C GLY A 594 14.77 1.94 -20.94
N LEU A 595 13.60 2.50 -20.59
CA LEU A 595 12.79 3.34 -21.47
C LEU A 595 13.11 4.82 -21.27
N SER A 596 13.34 5.55 -22.36
CA SER A 596 13.45 7.01 -22.33
C SER A 596 12.09 7.69 -22.15
N ALA A 597 12.07 8.99 -21.83
CA ALA A 597 10.83 9.76 -21.82
C ALA A 597 10.20 9.81 -23.23
N GLU A 598 11.06 9.90 -24.25
CA GLU A 598 10.72 9.84 -25.67
C GLU A 598 10.07 8.50 -26.02
N ASP A 599 10.59 7.36 -25.53
CA ASP A 599 9.98 6.03 -25.72
C ASP A 599 8.60 5.97 -25.09
N VAL A 600 8.43 6.39 -23.83
CA VAL A 600 7.12 6.38 -23.16
C VAL A 600 6.10 7.24 -23.91
N ILE A 601 6.50 8.44 -24.38
CA ILE A 601 5.65 9.32 -25.19
C ILE A 601 5.34 8.70 -26.56
N ARG A 602 6.31 8.02 -27.18
CA ARG A 602 6.17 7.34 -28.48
C ARG A 602 5.24 6.13 -28.38
N HIS A 603 5.36 5.32 -27.33
CA HIS A 603 4.46 4.21 -27.03
C HIS A 603 3.03 4.73 -26.86
N HIS A 604 2.83 5.79 -26.06
CA HIS A 604 1.52 6.41 -25.89
C HIS A 604 0.94 6.97 -27.21
N ARG A 605 1.76 7.61 -28.05
CA ARG A 605 1.34 8.07 -29.40
C ARG A 605 1.00 6.92 -30.36
N ALA A 606 1.59 5.74 -30.16
CA ALA A 606 1.24 4.50 -30.86
C ALA A 606 -0.01 3.81 -30.28
N GLY A 607 -0.65 4.40 -29.25
CA GLY A 607 -1.89 3.89 -28.65
C GLY A 607 -1.70 3.09 -27.37
N HIS A 608 -0.48 2.93 -26.85
CA HIS A 608 -0.25 2.20 -25.60
C HIS A 608 -0.69 3.01 -24.37
N VAL A 609 -1.45 2.38 -23.48
CA VAL A 609 -1.84 2.91 -22.17
C VAL A 609 -1.55 1.91 -21.06
N CYS A 610 -1.27 2.39 -19.85
CA CYS A 610 -0.80 1.58 -18.72
C CYS A 610 -1.76 0.48 -18.21
N TRP A 611 -2.91 0.26 -18.86
CA TRP A 611 -3.94 -0.73 -18.55
C TRP A 611 -4.42 -1.52 -19.77
N ASP A 612 -3.75 -1.39 -20.93
CA ASP A 612 -4.01 -2.23 -22.10
C ASP A 612 -3.23 -3.55 -22.06
N GLU A 613 -3.33 -4.31 -23.14
CA GLU A 613 -2.64 -5.58 -23.33
C GLU A 613 -1.42 -5.46 -24.29
N HIS A 614 -1.00 -4.24 -24.65
CA HIS A 614 0.20 -3.98 -25.44
C HIS A 614 1.44 -4.00 -24.55
N ASP A 615 1.75 -5.18 -24.05
CA ASP A 615 2.84 -5.45 -23.11
C ASP A 615 4.25 -5.44 -23.76
N LEU A 616 4.32 -5.51 -25.10
CA LEU A 616 5.54 -5.41 -25.90
C LEU A 616 5.38 -4.36 -27.01
N VAL A 617 6.29 -3.37 -27.07
CA VAL A 617 6.41 -2.39 -28.17
C VAL A 617 7.83 -2.43 -28.71
N ASP A 618 7.99 -2.59 -30.02
CA ASP A 618 9.27 -2.87 -30.70
C ASP A 618 10.06 -4.03 -30.08
N GLY A 619 9.35 -5.04 -29.57
CA GLY A 619 9.94 -6.18 -28.86
C GLY A 619 10.48 -5.87 -27.47
N ARG A 620 10.24 -4.67 -26.92
CA ARG A 620 10.61 -4.28 -25.54
C ARG A 620 9.39 -4.29 -24.62
N PRO A 621 9.54 -4.70 -23.35
CA PRO A 621 8.47 -4.63 -22.36
C PRO A 621 8.03 -3.19 -22.08
N THR A 622 6.71 -2.98 -21.97
CA THR A 622 6.10 -1.72 -21.51
C THR A 622 5.76 -1.71 -20.02
N GLY A 623 5.79 -2.88 -19.38
CA GLY A 623 5.58 -3.08 -17.95
C GLY A 623 6.28 -4.34 -17.43
N ALA A 624 6.03 -4.68 -16.17
CA ALA A 624 6.58 -5.88 -15.53
C ALA A 624 5.49 -6.81 -14.98
N VAL A 625 5.90 -8.01 -14.53
CA VAL A 625 5.14 -8.85 -13.61
C VAL A 625 5.58 -8.51 -12.19
N ARG A 626 4.62 -8.32 -11.26
CA ARG A 626 4.89 -8.11 -9.84
C ARG A 626 4.15 -9.13 -9.00
N VAL A 627 4.93 -9.77 -8.13
CA VAL A 627 4.49 -10.61 -7.03
C VAL A 627 4.76 -9.85 -5.75
N SER A 628 3.79 -9.79 -4.85
CA SER A 628 3.90 -9.09 -3.58
C SER A 628 3.22 -9.90 -2.50
N LEU A 629 4.02 -10.25 -1.50
CA LEU A 629 3.71 -11.24 -0.47
C LEU A 629 3.38 -10.50 0.84
N GLY A 630 2.64 -11.16 1.73
CA GLY A 630 2.21 -10.58 2.99
C GLY A 630 1.60 -11.61 3.92
N ALA A 631 0.72 -11.17 4.82
CA ALA A 631 0.33 -11.94 6.01
C ALA A 631 -0.36 -13.30 5.76
N ALA A 632 -0.89 -13.53 4.56
CA ALA A 632 -1.61 -14.75 4.18
C ALA A 632 -0.95 -15.47 2.98
N SER A 633 0.30 -15.13 2.66
CA SER A 633 1.05 -15.83 1.62
C SER A 633 1.68 -17.11 2.18
N SER A 634 1.94 -18.10 1.34
CA SER A 634 2.50 -19.38 1.76
C SER A 634 3.64 -19.85 0.84
N PHE A 635 4.41 -20.83 1.32
CA PHE A 635 5.34 -21.57 0.47
C PHE A 635 4.62 -22.17 -0.74
N THR A 636 3.42 -22.71 -0.54
CA THR A 636 2.60 -23.33 -1.59
C THR A 636 2.27 -22.34 -2.71
N ASP A 637 1.92 -21.10 -2.39
CA ASP A 637 1.64 -20.03 -3.37
C ASP A 637 2.88 -19.70 -4.22
N VAL A 638 4.03 -19.53 -3.57
CA VAL A 638 5.30 -19.23 -4.22
C VAL A 638 5.77 -20.41 -5.09
N TYR A 639 5.60 -21.64 -4.59
CA TYR A 639 5.93 -22.86 -5.31
C TYR A 639 5.04 -23.07 -6.53
N ALA A 640 3.72 -22.84 -6.41
CA ALA A 640 2.79 -22.88 -7.54
C ALA A 640 3.20 -21.88 -8.63
N LEU A 641 3.58 -20.65 -8.28
CA LEU A 641 4.13 -19.70 -9.24
C LEU A 641 5.42 -20.20 -9.91
N LEU A 642 6.38 -20.71 -9.14
CA LEU A 642 7.63 -21.26 -9.69
C LEU A 642 7.34 -22.43 -10.66
N LYS A 643 6.34 -23.26 -10.35
CA LYS A 643 5.86 -24.34 -11.22
C LYS A 643 5.17 -23.83 -12.48
N LEU A 644 4.38 -22.76 -12.40
CA LEU A 644 3.81 -22.10 -13.57
C LEU A 644 4.91 -21.57 -14.49
N VAL A 645 5.92 -20.89 -13.94
CA VAL A 645 7.06 -20.39 -14.72
C VAL A 645 7.79 -21.55 -15.41
N ARG A 646 8.10 -22.62 -14.67
CA ARG A 646 8.77 -23.81 -15.21
C ARG A 646 7.95 -24.54 -16.28
N ARG A 647 6.64 -24.69 -16.09
CA ARG A 647 5.76 -25.46 -16.99
C ARG A 647 5.52 -24.79 -18.34
N TYR A 648 5.45 -23.46 -18.38
CA TYR A 648 5.02 -22.72 -19.57
C TYR A 648 6.11 -21.85 -20.22
N PHE A 649 7.17 -21.47 -19.48
CA PHE A 649 8.16 -20.51 -19.96
C PHE A 649 9.60 -21.04 -19.94
N VAL A 650 9.87 -22.23 -19.38
CA VAL A 650 11.16 -22.90 -19.51
C VAL A 650 11.12 -23.83 -20.72
N ASP A 651 12.22 -23.87 -21.48
CA ASP A 651 12.42 -24.83 -22.56
C ASP A 651 13.42 -25.86 -22.06
N ASP A 652 12.95 -27.08 -21.79
CA ASP A 652 13.77 -28.18 -21.28
C ASP A 652 14.52 -28.94 -22.40
N GLY A 653 14.46 -28.48 -23.66
CA GLY A 653 15.15 -29.09 -24.81
C GLY A 653 14.54 -30.42 -25.29
N SER A 654 13.51 -30.91 -24.59
CA SER A 654 12.67 -32.02 -25.01
C SER A 654 11.76 -31.55 -26.16
N GLY A 655 12.13 -31.92 -27.40
CA GLY A 655 11.44 -31.51 -28.63
C GLY A 655 10.05 -32.13 -28.84
N SER A 656 9.17 -32.13 -27.84
CA SER A 656 7.86 -32.78 -27.86
C SER A 656 6.71 -31.82 -27.52
N GLY A 657 6.10 -31.23 -28.54
CA GLY A 657 4.63 -31.18 -28.74
C GLY A 657 3.68 -30.60 -27.68
N GLY A 658 4.15 -30.10 -26.53
CA GLY A 658 3.30 -29.64 -25.42
C GLY A 658 3.00 -28.15 -25.50
N GLY A 659 1.99 -27.76 -26.28
CA GLY A 659 1.35 -26.44 -26.10
C GLY A 659 2.16 -25.21 -26.51
N LYS A 660 2.87 -25.23 -27.65
CA LYS A 660 3.39 -23.98 -28.25
C LYS A 660 2.22 -23.06 -28.64
N VAL A 661 1.98 -22.01 -27.85
CA VAL A 661 1.04 -20.94 -28.24
C VAL A 661 1.76 -19.95 -29.15
N GLY A 662 1.60 -20.15 -30.45
CA GLY A 662 1.67 -19.11 -31.48
C GLY A 662 2.94 -18.26 -31.59
N GLU A 663 3.89 -18.71 -32.41
CA GLU A 663 4.53 -17.75 -33.32
C GLU A 663 3.42 -17.14 -34.20
N GLY A 664 3.21 -15.83 -34.09
CA GLY A 664 2.20 -15.12 -34.83
C GLY A 664 2.50 -15.05 -36.32
N THR A 665 2.09 -16.08 -37.08
CA THR A 665 1.88 -15.91 -38.52
C THR A 665 0.82 -14.84 -38.74
N ALA A 666 1.08 -13.91 -39.67
CA ALA A 666 0.20 -12.78 -39.91
C ALA A 666 -1.17 -13.25 -40.45
N ALA A 667 -2.16 -13.35 -39.56
CA ALA A 667 -3.54 -13.63 -39.92
C ALA A 667 -4.15 -12.41 -40.62
N ALA A 668 -4.67 -12.63 -41.84
CA ALA A 668 -5.43 -11.60 -42.56
C ALA A 668 -6.66 -11.17 -41.72
N PRO A 669 -7.06 -9.88 -41.77
CA PRO A 669 -8.08 -9.34 -40.87
C PRO A 669 -9.45 -10.00 -41.12
N ALA A 670 -9.91 -10.79 -40.15
CA ALA A 670 -11.27 -11.27 -40.12
C ALA A 670 -12.24 -10.10 -39.90
N GLN A 671 -13.19 -9.92 -40.82
CA GLN A 671 -14.15 -8.82 -40.76
C GLN A 671 -15.09 -8.99 -39.56
N ALA A 672 -14.91 -8.17 -38.53
CA ALA A 672 -15.84 -8.09 -37.41
C ALA A 672 -17.18 -7.49 -37.87
N ARG A 673 -18.27 -8.28 -37.76
CA ARG A 673 -19.63 -7.71 -37.80
C ARG A 673 -19.89 -6.95 -36.49
N PRO A 674 -20.48 -5.74 -36.53
CA PRO A 674 -20.75 -4.99 -35.33
C PRO A 674 -21.94 -5.60 -34.55
N SER A 675 -21.74 -5.84 -33.26
CA SER A 675 -22.83 -5.97 -32.30
C SER A 675 -23.18 -4.58 -31.77
N ALA A 676 -24.48 -4.26 -31.68
CA ALA A 676 -24.93 -2.91 -31.37
C ALA A 676 -24.84 -2.59 -29.88
N ALA A 677 -24.08 -1.54 -29.54
CA ALA A 677 -24.20 -0.83 -28.26
C ALA A 677 -24.94 0.50 -28.47
N ALA A 678 -25.91 0.80 -27.61
CA ALA A 678 -26.74 1.99 -27.72
C ALA A 678 -25.96 3.28 -27.38
N PRO A 679 -26.15 4.40 -28.10
CA PRO A 679 -25.37 5.61 -27.89
C PRO A 679 -25.91 6.46 -26.73
N LEU A 680 -25.02 6.83 -25.80
CA LEU A 680 -25.22 8.00 -24.93
C LEU A 680 -24.77 9.26 -25.67
N ALA A 681 -25.66 10.24 -25.78
CA ALA A 681 -25.45 11.42 -26.62
C ALA A 681 -24.46 12.42 -26.00
N HIS A 682 -23.38 12.73 -26.72
CA HIS A 682 -22.55 13.90 -26.46
C HIS A 682 -23.23 15.17 -26.99
N VAL A 683 -23.38 16.18 -26.13
CA VAL A 683 -23.83 17.51 -26.52
C VAL A 683 -22.65 18.30 -27.10
N THR A 684 -22.69 18.63 -28.38
CA THR A 684 -21.77 19.58 -29.02
C THR A 684 -22.35 20.99 -29.00
N ARG A 685 -21.48 21.98 -28.72
CA ARG A 685 -21.80 23.40 -28.95
C ARG A 685 -21.79 23.66 -30.45
N GLY A 686 -22.84 24.29 -30.96
CA GLY A 686 -22.87 24.91 -32.29
C GLY A 686 -23.29 26.37 -32.18
N GLU A 687 -22.57 27.26 -32.84
CA GLU A 687 -22.97 28.66 -33.03
C GLU A 687 -24.07 28.72 -34.10
N GLY A 688 -25.07 29.58 -33.92
CA GLY A 688 -26.16 29.72 -34.90
C GLY A 688 -27.25 30.68 -34.45
N THR A 689 -27.41 31.78 -35.17
CA THR A 689 -28.40 32.84 -34.93
C THR A 689 -29.84 32.38 -35.18
N GLY A 690 -30.78 32.72 -34.30
CA GLY A 690 -32.22 32.51 -34.50
C GLY A 690 -33.06 33.23 -33.43
N ARG A 691 -34.25 33.70 -33.81
CA ARG A 691 -35.16 34.53 -32.99
C ARG A 691 -36.50 33.79 -32.81
N GLU A 692 -37.28 34.16 -31.79
CA GLU A 692 -38.67 33.72 -31.52
C GLU A 692 -38.82 32.22 -31.13
N GLU A 693 -39.78 31.74 -30.32
CA GLU A 693 -40.84 32.39 -29.53
C GLU A 693 -41.24 31.54 -28.29
N ARG A 694 -42.20 32.00 -27.46
CA ARG A 694 -42.64 31.33 -26.23
C ARG A 694 -43.58 30.14 -26.46
N ALA A 695 -43.41 29.05 -25.71
CA ALA A 695 -44.52 28.28 -25.10
C ALA A 695 -43.99 27.36 -23.97
N GLY A 696 -44.70 27.28 -22.84
CA GLY A 696 -44.38 26.36 -21.74
C GLY A 696 -45.29 25.13 -21.71
N LYS A 697 -44.87 24.09 -20.97
CA LYS A 697 -45.76 23.02 -20.49
C LYS A 697 -45.16 22.29 -19.27
N GLU A 698 -46.03 21.84 -18.38
CA GLU A 698 -45.72 21.23 -17.09
C GLU A 698 -45.21 19.79 -17.21
N TRP A 699 -44.56 19.31 -16.14
CA TRP A 699 -44.06 17.95 -15.99
C TRP A 699 -44.91 17.17 -14.98
N GLN A 700 -45.35 15.95 -15.33
CA GLN A 700 -46.00 15.00 -14.43
C GLN A 700 -45.12 13.74 -14.28
N PRO A 701 -45.01 13.16 -13.07
CA PRO A 701 -44.22 11.94 -12.84
C PRO A 701 -45.00 10.66 -13.19
N PRO A 702 -44.31 9.55 -13.55
CA PRO A 702 -44.94 8.30 -13.95
C PRO A 702 -45.40 7.43 -12.77
N ALA A 703 -46.41 6.58 -13.02
CA ALA A 703 -46.96 5.63 -12.06
C ALA A 703 -46.06 4.40 -11.85
N GLN A 704 -46.17 3.78 -10.66
CA GLN A 704 -45.51 2.50 -10.34
C GLN A 704 -46.24 1.29 -10.94
N PRO A 705 -45.54 0.20 -11.27
CA PRO A 705 -46.15 -1.07 -11.66
C PRO A 705 -46.16 -2.11 -10.53
N GLY A 706 -47.25 -2.88 -10.44
CA GLY A 706 -47.30 -4.26 -9.91
C GLY A 706 -47.34 -4.42 -8.40
#